data_AF-K1RDV0-F1
#
_entry.id   AF-K1RDV0-F1
#
_cell.length_a   1.000
_cell.length_b   1.000
_cell.length_c   1.000
_cell.angle_alpha   90.00
_cell.angle_beta   90.00
_cell.angle_gamma   90.00
#
_symmetry.space_group_name_H-M   'P 1'
#
loop_
_entity.id
_entity.type
_entity.pdbx_description
1 polymer ?
#
loop_
_entity_poly.entity_id
_entity_poly.type
_entity_poly.pdbx_seq_one_letter_code
_entity_poly.pdbx_strand_id
1 'polypeptide(L)'
;MDRYILLKVQVLLTRMADLPWNVEVPNQVLKNLMSLASMEEHSMLNLAGLTLVQEFLKSDKKGEVKLTFLQNGILEPLLMAFDKGMASHKDLVYLRVSLSCIFFLSGLPVSPVQPLICEQVIKRMLQVIDQKSSFYQYPPIVKLNLQKMCENKHLVGNIQETCINVEQWNNINRKSKNQLKSTPHRPSVLFLCDIIDSGVCETGLNIREHLLSRNLTWANRSVVKAPTKDNEEDWKDLLITHVVEGPVFWAQVGIETIQNAQKIQAILNVYWKNGALEHCGCEKGDNRVALQIIDDEVCPVRMTVKEVNTRGVCGWAMDGGQVIQTDQKHVFALPNEVRLEAYPPQASLCCLDGVQAPPGCGSAVETSLAVLCNLIKRSFPAGQLFQQMGGLDVCLSFLKTCPSVDLKLQACQLMCNLSCNPAISTKCSDNQLIPVMIGLLQESFDMKSPALKNELILAILRTLSNLMYYNDVNRSIFYQFEGVEIVTKCCMLYGRSHAVYKAATKCIKMFICKALERNGKSDTPLPTKKSSPVKTRGSQVMQDTPLIMRRILRQNSETDKFIWKPKAVEKVVDESRFQEAESSDDELADHQFSLLDLKPRELVEASSKRQAMAVDVAEVYRNSQQREVFVYDSMVSIQNNSTNELRPNKSVTTISANTVVQHVCGMLNSGKGGNIYFGLSPLGKVVGIKLNRDERDEFRLGVDRMMLDRLSPCLLHSSFDVVYTPVVRKRTVEEDIIRDPEEIPDCFVTKIVLTPTRGALHTVNPGEECFYRFGSRTTSLSIQELRHLIILEEEEEFRDKIKVLNTELKALQQQLGVDR
;
A
#
# COMPACT_ATOMS: atom_id res chain seq x y z
N MET A 1 -36.10 27.89 7.78
CA MET A 1 -35.74 27.61 6.38
C MET A 1 -35.12 26.22 6.22
N ASP A 2 -34.15 25.86 7.06
CA ASP A 2 -33.42 24.58 6.95
C ASP A 2 -34.27 23.31 7.05
N ARG A 3 -35.28 23.25 7.93
CA ARG A 3 -36.20 22.10 8.01
C ARG A 3 -37.00 21.87 6.71
N TYR A 4 -37.37 22.94 6.02
CA TYR A 4 -38.16 22.85 4.78
C TYR A 4 -37.30 22.35 3.60
N ILE A 5 -36.03 22.76 3.55
CA ILE A 5 -35.08 22.26 2.55
C ILE A 5 -34.73 20.80 2.83
N LEU A 6 -34.50 20.43 4.09
CA LEU A 6 -34.31 19.03 4.50
C LEU A 6 -35.49 18.13 4.11
N LEU A 7 -36.73 18.60 4.33
CA LEU A 7 -37.92 17.85 3.93
C LEU A 7 -38.01 17.68 2.41
N LYS A 8 -37.66 18.71 1.63
CA LYS A 8 -37.63 18.63 0.16
C LYS A 8 -36.53 17.70 -0.34
N VAL A 9 -35.34 17.73 0.25
CA VAL A 9 -34.23 16.83 -0.09
C VAL A 9 -34.59 15.40 0.28
N GLN A 10 -35.22 15.17 1.43
CA GLN A 10 -35.70 13.86 1.85
C GLN A 10 -36.78 13.31 0.90
N VAL A 11 -37.75 14.13 0.49
CA VAL A 11 -38.76 13.74 -0.51
C VAL A 11 -38.12 13.46 -1.87
N LEU A 12 -37.11 14.24 -2.27
CA LEU A 12 -36.35 14.00 -3.50
C LEU A 12 -35.61 12.65 -3.42
N LEU A 13 -34.92 12.40 -2.31
CA LEU A 13 -34.22 11.15 -2.01
C LEU A 13 -35.15 9.93 -2.06
N THR A 14 -36.33 10.00 -1.44
CA THR A 14 -37.31 8.91 -1.46
C THR A 14 -37.82 8.65 -2.88
N ARG A 15 -38.15 9.71 -3.64
CA ARG A 15 -38.61 9.57 -5.03
C ARG A 15 -37.52 9.07 -5.98
N MET A 16 -36.26 9.36 -5.68
CA MET A 16 -35.12 8.89 -6.49
C MET A 16 -34.74 7.45 -6.19
N ALA A 17 -34.93 6.98 -4.95
CA ALA A 17 -34.74 5.59 -4.60
C ALA A 17 -35.71 4.65 -5.34
N ASP A 18 -36.91 5.15 -5.68
CA ASP A 18 -37.96 4.41 -6.38
C ASP A 18 -37.82 4.43 -7.92
N LEU A 19 -36.92 5.24 -8.49
CA LEU A 19 -36.73 5.30 -9.94
C LEU A 19 -35.88 4.11 -10.44
N PRO A 20 -36.29 3.42 -11.53
CA PRO A 20 -35.44 2.41 -12.14
C PRO A 20 -34.17 3.07 -12.70
N TRP A 21 -33.02 2.73 -12.13
CA TRP A 21 -31.69 3.30 -12.43
C TRP A 21 -31.17 3.07 -13.86
N ASN A 22 -32.03 2.60 -14.77
CA ASN A 22 -31.74 2.47 -16.21
C ASN A 22 -32.14 3.71 -17.03
N VAL A 23 -32.72 4.75 -16.39
CA VAL A 23 -33.09 6.00 -17.06
C VAL A 23 -31.88 6.94 -17.11
N GLU A 24 -31.60 7.52 -18.28
CA GLU A 24 -30.58 8.56 -18.45
C GLU A 24 -30.83 9.70 -17.47
N VAL A 25 -29.88 9.91 -16.55
CA VAL A 25 -29.97 11.00 -15.57
C VAL A 25 -29.67 12.30 -16.31
N PRO A 26 -30.59 13.29 -16.32
CA PRO A 26 -30.34 14.54 -17.03
C PRO A 26 -29.11 15.25 -16.48
N ASN A 27 -28.19 15.67 -17.37
CA ASN A 27 -26.96 16.38 -16.99
C ASN A 27 -27.21 17.59 -16.07
N GLN A 28 -28.38 18.25 -16.20
CA GLN A 28 -28.75 19.36 -15.34
C GLN A 28 -28.92 18.94 -13.86
N VAL A 29 -29.41 17.73 -13.60
CA VAL A 29 -29.56 17.20 -12.24
C VAL A 29 -28.17 16.99 -11.62
N LEU A 30 -27.24 16.40 -12.37
CA LEU A 30 -25.86 16.20 -11.91
C LEU A 30 -25.17 17.54 -11.61
N LYS A 31 -25.35 18.56 -12.47
CA LYS A 31 -24.85 19.92 -12.24
C LYS A 31 -25.44 20.58 -10.98
N ASN A 32 -26.74 20.40 -10.74
CA ASN A 32 -27.38 20.94 -9.54
C ASN A 32 -26.86 20.26 -8.26
N LEU A 33 -26.63 18.94 -8.30
CA LEU A 33 -26.03 18.20 -7.19
C LEU A 33 -24.59 18.63 -6.92
N MET A 34 -23.82 18.88 -7.98
CA MET A 34 -22.48 19.48 -7.90
C MET A 34 -22.49 20.83 -7.20
N SER A 35 -23.44 21.70 -7.56
CA SER A 35 -23.61 23.00 -6.91
C SER A 35 -23.91 22.83 -5.42
N LEU A 36 -24.81 21.92 -5.04
CA LEU A 36 -25.13 21.62 -3.64
C LEU A 36 -23.93 21.07 -2.86
N ALA A 37 -23.19 20.12 -3.45
CA ALA A 37 -21.98 19.54 -2.89
C ALA A 37 -20.86 20.57 -2.69
N SER A 38 -20.93 21.73 -3.34
CA SER A 38 -19.92 22.80 -3.25
C SER A 38 -20.32 23.93 -2.28
N MET A 39 -21.49 23.85 -1.60
CA MET A 39 -21.98 24.93 -0.73
C MET A 39 -21.31 24.91 0.66
N GLU A 40 -20.10 25.45 0.78
CA GLU A 40 -19.35 25.48 2.05
C GLU A 40 -20.09 26.18 3.21
N GLU A 41 -20.80 27.27 2.92
CA GLU A 41 -21.53 28.08 3.91
C GLU A 41 -22.68 27.29 4.58
N HIS A 42 -23.19 26.26 3.91
CA HIS A 42 -24.34 25.48 4.37
C HIS A 42 -23.96 24.02 4.59
N SER A 43 -23.27 23.77 5.71
CA SER A 43 -22.77 22.45 6.12
C SER A 43 -23.78 21.30 5.91
N MET A 44 -25.03 21.44 6.35
CA MET A 44 -26.05 20.41 6.15
C MET A 44 -26.43 20.18 4.67
N LEU A 45 -26.50 21.23 3.85
CA LEU A 45 -26.79 21.11 2.42
C LEU A 45 -25.63 20.49 1.66
N ASN A 46 -24.40 20.88 2.02
CA ASN A 46 -23.17 20.28 1.51
C ASN A 46 -23.15 18.77 1.75
N LEU A 47 -23.38 18.34 3.00
CA LEU A 47 -23.39 16.93 3.36
C LEU A 47 -24.52 16.16 2.68
N ALA A 48 -25.69 16.76 2.55
CA ALA A 48 -26.82 16.15 1.84
C ALA A 48 -26.52 16.00 0.34
N GLY A 49 -25.92 17.01 -0.30
CA GLY A 49 -25.46 16.96 -1.68
C GLY A 49 -24.41 15.86 -1.90
N LEU A 50 -23.43 15.76 -1.01
CA LEU A 50 -22.40 14.71 -1.07
C LEU A 50 -22.96 13.30 -0.85
N THR A 51 -23.91 13.13 0.06
CA THR A 51 -24.61 11.84 0.28
C THR A 51 -25.40 11.43 -0.97
N LEU A 52 -26.06 12.38 -1.64
CA LEU A 52 -26.74 12.13 -2.91
C LEU A 52 -25.75 11.71 -4.00
N VAL A 53 -24.64 12.44 -4.14
CA VAL A 53 -23.56 12.08 -5.07
C VAL A 53 -23.06 10.66 -4.80
N GLN A 54 -22.85 10.29 -3.53
CA GLN A 54 -22.43 8.94 -3.15
C GLN A 54 -23.37 7.86 -3.68
N GLU A 55 -24.69 8.02 -3.52
CA GLU A 55 -25.66 7.03 -3.99
C GLU A 55 -25.70 6.91 -5.52
N PHE A 56 -25.55 8.03 -6.25
CA PHE A 56 -25.38 7.98 -7.70
C PHE A 56 -24.13 7.21 -8.13
N LEU A 57 -22.99 7.49 -7.49
CA LEU A 57 -21.73 6.82 -7.79
C LEU A 57 -21.77 5.32 -7.49
N LYS A 58 -22.50 4.93 -6.44
CA LYS A 58 -22.72 3.53 -6.05
C LYS A 58 -23.57 2.78 -7.07
N SER A 59 -24.62 3.42 -7.58
CA SER A 59 -25.56 2.83 -8.56
C SER A 59 -25.02 2.81 -9.99
N ASP A 60 -24.00 3.61 -10.31
CA ASP A 60 -23.43 3.72 -11.65
C ASP A 60 -22.54 2.52 -12.03
N LYS A 61 -23.15 1.53 -12.69
CA LYS A 61 -22.47 0.34 -13.22
C LYS A 61 -21.70 0.60 -14.52
N LYS A 62 -22.12 1.57 -15.35
CA LYS A 62 -21.51 1.86 -16.65
C LYS A 62 -20.32 2.82 -16.55
N GLY A 63 -20.26 3.63 -15.48
CA GLY A 63 -19.19 4.60 -15.24
C GLY A 63 -19.42 5.97 -15.90
N GLU A 64 -20.56 6.17 -16.58
CA GLU A 64 -20.90 7.42 -17.27
C GLU A 64 -21.17 8.57 -16.28
N VAL A 65 -21.87 8.28 -15.17
CA VAL A 65 -22.17 9.25 -14.12
C VAL A 65 -20.89 9.61 -13.36
N LYS A 66 -20.06 8.61 -13.03
CA LYS A 66 -18.74 8.80 -12.41
C LYS A 66 -17.84 9.70 -13.26
N LEU A 67 -17.78 9.45 -14.57
CA LEU A 67 -16.99 10.27 -15.51
C LEU A 67 -17.52 11.71 -15.55
N THR A 68 -18.85 11.87 -15.61
CA THR A 68 -19.49 13.19 -15.64
C THR A 68 -19.17 13.99 -14.38
N PHE A 69 -19.24 13.38 -13.18
CA PHE A 69 -18.87 14.07 -11.94
C PHE A 69 -17.40 14.51 -11.92
N LEU A 70 -16.46 13.66 -12.39
CA LEU A 70 -15.05 14.03 -12.47
C LEU A 70 -14.82 15.19 -13.44
N GLN A 71 -15.43 15.16 -14.62
CA GLN A 71 -15.30 16.22 -15.63
C GLN A 71 -15.89 17.55 -15.16
N ASN A 72 -16.87 17.52 -14.26
CA ASN A 72 -17.49 18.72 -13.67
C ASN A 72 -16.83 19.15 -12.33
N GLY A 73 -15.68 18.58 -11.96
CA GLY A 73 -14.87 19.08 -10.85
C GLY A 73 -15.31 18.63 -9.44
N ILE A 74 -15.92 17.44 -9.28
CA ILE A 74 -16.37 16.93 -7.96
C ILE A 74 -15.23 16.76 -6.94
N LEU A 75 -14.00 16.66 -7.42
CA LEU A 75 -12.86 16.35 -6.57
C LEU A 75 -12.62 17.42 -5.50
N GLU A 76 -12.70 18.70 -5.85
CA GLU A 76 -12.42 19.78 -4.90
C GLU A 76 -13.42 19.78 -3.72
N PRO A 77 -14.76 19.73 -3.95
CA PRO A 77 -15.73 19.54 -2.87
C PRO A 77 -15.48 18.30 -1.99
N LEU A 78 -15.04 17.19 -2.60
CA LEU A 78 -14.74 15.97 -1.86
C LEU A 78 -13.52 16.13 -0.96
N LEU A 79 -12.47 16.81 -1.42
CA LEU A 79 -11.26 17.05 -0.63
C LEU A 79 -11.52 18.05 0.51
N MET A 80 -12.35 19.06 0.30
CA MET A 80 -12.78 19.98 1.36
C MET A 80 -13.59 19.26 2.45
N ALA A 81 -14.53 18.40 2.05
CA ALA A 81 -15.30 17.57 2.98
C ALA A 81 -14.40 16.58 3.73
N PHE A 82 -13.41 16.00 3.04
CA PHE A 82 -12.40 15.15 3.66
C PHE A 82 -11.63 15.91 4.75
N ASP A 83 -11.11 17.10 4.44
CA ASP A 83 -10.30 17.91 5.37
C ASP A 83 -11.13 18.33 6.59
N LYS A 84 -12.40 18.70 6.37
CA LYS A 84 -13.35 19.00 7.44
C LYS A 84 -13.55 17.81 8.38
N GLY A 85 -13.72 16.61 7.83
CA GLY A 85 -13.88 15.39 8.61
C GLY A 85 -12.60 14.93 9.32
N MET A 86 -11.42 15.27 8.79
CA MET A 86 -10.12 15.02 9.44
C MET A 86 -9.84 16.00 10.60
N ALA A 87 -10.39 17.23 10.53
CA ALA A 87 -10.17 18.25 11.56
C ALA A 87 -10.94 17.97 12.87
N SER A 88 -12.05 17.24 12.81
CA SER A 88 -12.98 17.08 13.94
C SER A 88 -13.64 15.70 13.96
N HIS A 89 -13.54 15.01 15.10
CA HIS A 89 -14.25 13.73 15.31
C HIS A 89 -15.79 13.86 15.22
N LYS A 90 -16.35 15.07 15.42
CA LYS A 90 -17.79 15.32 15.28
C LYS A 90 -18.22 15.30 13.80
N ASP A 91 -17.27 15.54 12.89
CA ASP A 91 -17.50 15.69 11.46
C ASP A 91 -17.08 14.45 10.65
N LEU A 92 -16.85 13.30 11.31
CA LEU A 92 -16.46 12.04 10.65
C LEU A 92 -17.43 11.57 9.55
N VAL A 93 -18.68 12.04 9.57
CA VAL A 93 -19.65 11.74 8.51
C VAL A 93 -19.17 12.32 7.17
N TYR A 94 -18.61 13.53 7.15
CA TYR A 94 -18.04 14.11 5.93
C TYR A 94 -16.86 13.29 5.40
N LEU A 95 -16.00 12.81 6.30
CA LEU A 95 -14.87 11.95 5.94
C LEU A 95 -15.37 10.63 5.33
N ARG A 96 -16.36 9.98 5.95
CA ARG A 96 -16.94 8.73 5.44
C ARG A 96 -17.56 8.89 4.07
N VAL A 97 -18.40 9.93 3.88
CA VAL A 97 -19.08 10.18 2.60
C VAL A 97 -18.07 10.55 1.51
N SER A 98 -17.15 11.46 1.79
CA SER A 98 -16.11 11.86 0.81
C SER A 98 -15.24 10.69 0.38
N LEU A 99 -14.76 9.87 1.33
CA LEU A 99 -13.99 8.66 1.04
C LEU A 99 -14.80 7.64 0.23
N SER A 100 -16.08 7.47 0.54
CA SER A 100 -16.98 6.57 -0.21
C SER A 100 -17.11 7.01 -1.67
N CYS A 101 -17.31 8.31 -1.91
CA CYS A 101 -17.32 8.87 -3.26
C CYS A 101 -15.99 8.67 -3.99
N ILE A 102 -14.86 9.01 -3.35
CA ILE A 102 -13.52 8.83 -3.94
C ILE A 102 -13.27 7.35 -4.25
N PHE A 103 -13.71 6.43 -3.39
CA PHE A 103 -13.63 4.99 -3.63
C PHE A 103 -14.39 4.58 -4.89
N PHE A 104 -15.64 4.99 -5.05
CA PHE A 104 -16.40 4.67 -6.25
C PHE A 104 -15.80 5.27 -7.53
N LEU A 105 -15.26 6.49 -7.45
CA LEU A 105 -14.58 7.15 -8.56
C LEU A 105 -13.25 6.46 -8.92
N SER A 106 -12.49 6.00 -7.92
CA SER A 106 -11.25 5.21 -8.12
C SER A 106 -11.50 3.90 -8.87
N GLY A 107 -12.77 3.47 -8.90
CA GLY A 107 -13.32 2.33 -9.63
C GLY A 107 -13.45 2.51 -11.16
N LEU A 108 -13.10 3.68 -11.73
CA LEU A 108 -13.06 3.91 -13.19
C LEU A 108 -11.80 3.41 -13.94
N PRO A 109 -11.88 3.08 -15.26
CA PRO A 109 -10.72 2.72 -16.08
C PRO A 109 -9.59 3.76 -16.05
N VAL A 110 -8.38 3.38 -16.49
CA VAL A 110 -7.14 4.18 -16.34
C VAL A 110 -7.27 5.61 -16.88
N SER A 111 -7.76 5.79 -18.11
CA SER A 111 -7.86 7.11 -18.75
C SER A 111 -8.78 8.08 -17.97
N PRO A 112 -10.02 7.69 -17.62
CA PRO A 112 -10.91 8.50 -16.78
C PRO A 112 -10.42 8.79 -15.36
N VAL A 113 -9.61 7.91 -14.75
CA VAL A 113 -9.20 8.04 -13.33
C VAL A 113 -8.05 9.02 -13.13
N GLN A 114 -7.42 9.48 -14.22
CA GLN A 114 -6.25 10.37 -14.18
C GLN A 114 -6.39 11.60 -13.28
N PRO A 115 -7.54 12.30 -13.18
CA PRO A 115 -7.71 13.44 -12.26
C PRO A 115 -7.55 13.08 -10.78
N LEU A 116 -7.81 11.81 -10.40
CA LEU A 116 -7.61 11.33 -9.03
C LEU A 116 -6.15 10.99 -8.71
N ILE A 117 -5.30 10.83 -9.74
CA ILE A 117 -3.88 10.51 -9.58
C ILE A 117 -3.11 11.82 -9.41
N CYS A 118 -3.30 12.44 -8.26
CA CYS A 118 -2.64 13.70 -7.89
C CYS A 118 -2.14 13.66 -6.45
N GLU A 119 -1.18 14.54 -6.14
CA GLU A 119 -0.53 14.60 -4.82
C GLU A 119 -1.55 14.80 -3.71
N GLN A 120 -2.53 15.66 -3.96
CA GLN A 120 -3.57 16.03 -3.01
C GLN A 120 -4.42 14.84 -2.52
N VAL A 121 -4.77 13.91 -3.40
CA VAL A 121 -5.56 12.72 -3.03
C VAL A 121 -4.68 11.72 -2.29
N ILE A 122 -3.49 11.41 -2.82
CA ILE A 122 -2.59 10.43 -2.22
C ILE A 122 -2.14 10.87 -0.82
N LYS A 123 -1.78 12.15 -0.65
CA LYS A 123 -1.42 12.74 0.65
C LYS A 123 -2.50 12.53 1.71
N ARG A 124 -3.75 12.76 1.34
CA ARG A 124 -4.90 12.62 2.22
C ARG A 124 -5.17 11.17 2.59
N MET A 125 -5.11 10.25 1.63
CA MET A 125 -5.22 8.81 1.94
C MET A 125 -4.09 8.37 2.89
N LEU A 126 -2.86 8.86 2.67
CA LEU A 126 -1.72 8.60 3.56
C LEU A 126 -1.94 9.17 4.96
N GLN A 127 -2.52 10.37 5.10
CA GLN A 127 -2.83 10.95 6.42
C GLN A 127 -3.80 10.09 7.23
N VAL A 128 -4.77 9.42 6.59
CA VAL A 128 -5.72 8.53 7.28
C VAL A 128 -5.05 7.23 7.74
N ILE A 129 -4.04 6.76 7.02
CA ILE A 129 -3.30 5.52 7.34
C ILE A 129 -2.15 5.78 8.33
N ASP A 130 -1.57 6.98 8.29
CA ASP A 130 -0.47 7.36 9.17
C ASP A 130 -0.94 7.48 10.62
N GLN A 131 -0.46 6.57 11.45
CA GLN A 131 -0.74 6.48 12.88
C GLN A 131 -0.22 7.69 13.68
N LYS A 132 0.66 8.51 13.08
CA LYS A 132 1.12 9.77 13.67
C LYS A 132 0.14 10.92 13.44
N SER A 133 -0.87 10.74 12.58
CA SER A 133 -1.86 11.77 12.30
C SER A 133 -2.78 12.02 13.50
N SER A 134 -3.44 13.18 13.49
CA SER A 134 -4.47 13.52 14.48
C SER A 134 -5.73 12.65 14.38
N PHE A 135 -5.82 11.76 13.38
CA PHE A 135 -6.94 10.86 13.20
C PHE A 135 -6.95 9.70 14.21
N TYR A 136 -5.79 9.41 14.82
CA TYR A 136 -5.63 8.38 15.84
C TYR A 136 -5.69 9.03 17.23
N GLN A 137 -6.83 8.87 17.91
CA GLN A 137 -7.06 9.45 19.23
C GLN A 137 -7.68 8.41 20.17
N TYR A 138 -7.31 8.48 21.45
CA TYR A 138 -7.94 7.65 22.47
C TYR A 138 -9.39 8.11 22.67
N PRO A 139 -10.37 7.21 22.61
CA PRO A 139 -11.75 7.58 22.89
C PRO A 139 -11.87 8.00 24.37
N PRO A 140 -12.75 8.97 24.71
CA PRO A 140 -12.87 9.49 26.09
C PRO A 140 -13.11 8.41 27.15
N ILE A 141 -13.72 7.29 26.75
CA ILE A 141 -13.98 6.14 27.61
C ILE A 141 -12.70 5.46 28.12
N VAL A 142 -11.55 5.58 27.43
CA VAL A 142 -10.26 5.05 27.92
C VAL A 142 -9.85 5.75 29.20
N LYS A 143 -9.91 7.09 29.22
CA LYS A 143 -9.62 7.89 30.42
C LYS A 143 -10.53 7.44 31.56
N LEU A 144 -11.84 7.38 31.34
CA LEU A 144 -12.81 6.98 32.37
C LEU A 144 -12.56 5.58 32.93
N ASN A 145 -12.21 4.61 32.07
CA ASN A 145 -11.86 3.25 32.53
C ASN A 145 -10.58 3.26 33.36
N LEU A 146 -9.52 3.93 32.89
CA LEU A 146 -8.28 4.03 33.65
C LEU A 146 -8.48 4.74 34.99
N GLN A 147 -9.28 5.80 35.04
CA GLN A 147 -9.63 6.46 36.31
C GLN A 147 -10.29 5.49 37.28
N LYS A 148 -11.33 4.78 36.83
CA LYS A 148 -12.05 3.80 37.65
C LYS A 148 -11.17 2.62 38.10
N MET A 149 -10.27 2.18 37.23
CA MET A 149 -9.46 0.99 37.46
C MET A 149 -8.20 1.29 38.27
N CYS A 150 -7.61 2.48 38.13
CA CYS A 150 -6.25 2.75 38.55
C CYS A 150 -6.08 3.95 39.48
N GLU A 151 -6.89 5.01 39.33
CA GLU A 151 -6.70 6.25 40.09
C GLU A 151 -6.92 6.01 41.59
N ASN A 152 -5.98 6.51 42.40
CA ASN A 152 -5.87 6.31 43.85
C ASN A 152 -5.74 4.85 44.30
N LYS A 153 -5.26 3.95 43.43
CA LYS A 153 -4.99 2.55 43.79
C LYS A 153 -3.51 2.23 43.85
N HIS A 154 -3.16 1.37 44.80
CA HIS A 154 -1.85 0.76 44.88
C HIS A 154 -1.80 -0.46 43.97
N LEU A 155 -0.92 -0.42 42.97
CA LEU A 155 -0.77 -1.40 41.90
C LEU A 155 0.70 -1.83 41.82
N VAL A 156 0.98 -2.86 41.04
CA VAL A 156 2.36 -3.27 40.73
C VAL A 156 2.54 -3.15 39.22
N GLY A 157 3.70 -2.65 38.79
CA GLY A 157 4.01 -2.58 37.37
C GLY A 157 5.47 -2.83 37.05
N ASN A 158 5.72 -3.33 35.86
CA ASN A 158 7.04 -3.39 35.25
C ASN A 158 7.33 -2.04 34.60
N ILE A 159 8.46 -1.43 34.97
CA ILE A 159 8.74 -0.03 34.66
C ILE A 159 10.02 0.10 33.86
N GLN A 160 9.92 0.79 32.72
CA GLN A 160 11.06 1.20 31.93
C GLN A 160 11.19 2.71 31.91
N GLU A 161 12.37 3.19 32.31
CA GLU A 161 12.70 4.61 32.29
C GLU A 161 13.15 5.06 30.90
N THR A 162 12.56 6.14 30.38
CA THR A 162 12.94 6.73 29.09
C THR A 162 13.14 8.23 29.20
N CYS A 163 14.31 8.73 28.77
CA CYS A 163 14.56 10.16 28.68
C CYS A 163 13.64 10.82 27.63
N ILE A 164 12.97 11.92 27.99
CA ILE A 164 12.02 12.63 27.11
C ILE A 164 12.73 13.76 26.37
N ASN A 165 12.75 13.71 25.03
CA ASN A 165 13.19 14.83 24.19
C ASN A 165 12.05 15.84 23.88
N VAL A 166 12.38 16.98 23.25
CA VAL A 166 11.42 18.09 23.04
C VAL A 166 10.24 17.64 22.18
N GLU A 167 10.53 16.82 21.18
CA GLU A 167 9.54 16.32 20.24
C GLU A 167 8.58 15.31 20.89
N GLN A 168 9.12 14.38 21.68
CA GLN A 168 8.34 13.42 22.46
C GLN A 168 7.43 14.11 23.46
N TRP A 169 7.93 15.11 24.19
CA TRP A 169 7.10 15.92 25.10
C TRP A 169 5.96 16.60 24.36
N ASN A 170 6.24 17.26 23.23
CA ASN A 170 5.22 17.92 22.43
C ASN A 170 4.18 16.93 21.90
N ASN A 171 4.59 15.72 21.54
CA ASN A 171 3.70 14.66 21.09
C ASN A 171 2.79 14.15 22.22
N ILE A 172 3.37 13.83 23.39
CA ILE A 172 2.62 13.40 24.58
C ILE A 172 1.61 14.49 24.98
N ASN A 173 2.07 15.74 25.08
CA ASN A 173 1.23 16.87 25.43
C ASN A 173 0.08 17.08 24.43
N ARG A 174 0.35 16.95 23.11
CA ARG A 174 -0.69 17.01 22.07
C ARG A 174 -1.70 15.87 22.22
N LYS A 175 -1.23 14.63 22.42
CA LYS A 175 -2.09 13.45 22.65
C LYS A 175 -2.93 13.59 23.91
N SER A 176 -2.39 14.25 24.93
CA SER A 176 -3.11 14.58 26.17
C SER A 176 -3.97 15.85 26.06
N LYS A 177 -4.37 16.26 24.83
CA LYS A 177 -5.19 17.45 24.55
C LYS A 177 -4.67 18.72 25.21
N ASN A 178 -3.34 18.86 25.30
CA ASN A 178 -2.63 19.96 25.94
C ASN A 178 -2.87 20.10 27.46
N GLN A 179 -3.41 19.08 28.13
CA GLN A 179 -3.62 19.10 29.58
C GLN A 179 -2.30 19.15 30.37
N LEU A 180 -1.16 18.80 29.76
CA LEU A 180 0.16 18.85 30.38
C LEU A 180 0.87 20.21 30.23
N LYS A 181 0.36 21.15 29.41
CA LYS A 181 0.90 22.53 29.33
C LYS A 181 0.84 23.28 30.65
N SER A 182 0.05 22.77 31.58
CA SER A 182 -0.12 23.29 32.93
C SER A 182 1.02 22.93 33.88
N THR A 183 1.88 21.98 33.52
CA THR A 183 3.03 21.60 34.33
C THR A 183 4.11 22.69 34.30
N PRO A 184 4.66 23.09 35.46
CA PRO A 184 5.65 24.17 35.54
C PRO A 184 7.02 23.75 34.99
N HIS A 185 7.31 22.45 35.02
CA HIS A 185 8.56 21.87 34.53
C HIS A 185 8.26 20.75 33.56
N ARG A 186 9.00 20.72 32.45
CA ARG A 186 8.99 19.56 31.56
C ARG A 186 9.75 18.43 32.25
N PRO A 187 9.12 17.27 32.52
CA PRO A 187 9.82 16.12 33.07
C PRO A 187 10.92 15.68 32.11
N SER A 188 12.10 15.38 32.67
CA SER A 188 13.25 14.82 31.94
C SER A 188 13.04 13.35 31.58
N VAL A 189 12.13 12.68 32.30
CA VAL A 189 11.94 11.23 32.30
C VAL A 189 10.45 10.89 32.16
N LEU A 190 10.16 9.88 31.33
CA LEU A 190 8.87 9.21 31.21
C LEU A 190 9.05 7.77 31.68
N PHE A 191 8.15 7.30 32.55
CA PHE A 191 8.07 5.89 32.89
C PHE A 191 7.06 5.20 31.97
N LEU A 192 7.53 4.19 31.23
CA LEU A 192 6.66 3.28 30.49
C LEU A 192 6.32 2.11 31.40
N CYS A 193 5.03 1.89 31.63
CA CYS A 193 4.55 0.95 32.63
C CYS A 193 3.70 -0.16 31.99
N ASP A 194 3.96 -1.42 32.32
CA ASP A 194 2.99 -2.52 32.20
C ASP A 194 2.41 -2.80 33.59
N ILE A 195 1.09 -2.72 33.75
CA ILE A 195 0.45 -2.56 35.06
C ILE A 195 -0.49 -3.73 35.34
N ILE A 196 -0.37 -4.29 36.55
CA ILE A 196 -1.21 -5.37 37.05
C ILE A 196 -1.93 -4.91 38.32
N ASP A 197 -3.26 -5.04 38.33
CA ASP A 197 -4.08 -4.89 39.53
C ASP A 197 -4.24 -6.26 40.20
N SER A 198 -3.44 -6.51 41.24
CA SER A 198 -3.48 -7.75 42.05
C SER A 198 -4.66 -7.80 43.02
N GLY A 199 -5.40 -6.71 43.21
CA GLY A 199 -6.52 -6.64 44.15
C GLY A 199 -7.83 -7.22 43.60
N VAL A 200 -7.91 -7.52 42.31
CA VAL A 200 -9.16 -7.94 41.64
C VAL A 200 -9.32 -9.46 41.59
N CYS A 201 -8.24 -10.20 41.34
CA CYS A 201 -8.26 -11.67 41.26
C CYS A 201 -6.87 -12.26 41.55
N GLU A 202 -6.82 -13.55 41.88
CA GLU A 202 -5.57 -14.25 42.23
C GLU A 202 -4.49 -14.18 41.13
N THR A 203 -4.90 -14.12 39.86
CA THR A 203 -3.98 -13.99 38.73
C THR A 203 -3.56 -12.55 38.42
N GLY A 204 -4.18 -11.56 39.07
CA GLY A 204 -4.07 -10.15 38.73
C GLY A 204 -4.75 -9.77 37.41
N LEU A 205 -5.25 -8.54 37.32
CA LEU A 205 -5.81 -7.99 36.09
C LEU A 205 -4.75 -7.13 35.39
N ASN A 206 -4.26 -7.59 34.22
CA ASN A 206 -3.40 -6.77 33.38
C ASN A 206 -4.23 -5.66 32.70
N ILE A 207 -3.90 -4.40 33.01
CA ILE A 207 -4.67 -3.24 32.55
C ILE A 207 -4.58 -3.07 31.02
N ARG A 208 -3.41 -3.35 30.43
CA ARG A 208 -3.22 -3.31 28.97
C ARG A 208 -4.11 -4.34 28.27
N GLU A 209 -4.09 -5.59 28.72
CA GLU A 209 -4.92 -6.66 28.13
C GLU A 209 -6.42 -6.36 28.28
N HIS A 210 -6.83 -5.76 29.39
CA HIS A 210 -8.20 -5.32 29.60
C HIS A 210 -8.64 -4.26 28.57
N LEU A 211 -7.79 -3.27 28.28
CA LEU A 211 -8.09 -2.24 27.27
C LEU A 211 -8.08 -2.80 25.84
N LEU A 212 -7.19 -3.74 25.54
CA LEU A 212 -7.10 -4.39 24.22
C LEU A 212 -8.31 -5.30 23.96
N SER A 213 -8.70 -6.14 24.92
CA SER A 213 -9.84 -7.05 24.78
C SER A 213 -11.18 -6.33 24.57
N ARG A 214 -11.30 -5.08 25.06
CA ARG A 214 -12.47 -4.22 24.85
C ARG A 214 -12.39 -3.34 23.59
N ASN A 215 -11.36 -3.50 22.75
CA ASN A 215 -11.11 -2.68 21.56
C ASN A 215 -11.04 -1.16 21.83
N LEU A 216 -10.68 -0.77 23.06
CA LEU A 216 -10.55 0.65 23.43
C LEU A 216 -9.22 1.24 22.98
N THR A 217 -8.22 0.37 22.79
CA THR A 217 -6.89 0.70 22.31
C THR A 217 -6.45 -0.31 21.26
N TRP A 218 -5.43 0.05 20.49
CA TRP A 218 -4.74 -0.87 19.60
C TRP A 218 -3.48 -1.36 20.27
N ALA A 219 -3.07 -2.59 19.96
CA ALA A 219 -1.78 -3.09 20.40
C ALA A 219 -0.67 -2.28 19.73
N ASN A 220 0.37 -1.94 20.50
CA ASN A 220 1.62 -1.44 19.99
C ASN A 220 2.73 -2.42 20.34
N ARG A 221 3.86 -2.36 19.64
CA ARG A 221 5.07 -3.09 20.06
C ARG A 221 5.43 -2.58 21.44
N SER A 222 5.36 -3.47 22.43
CA SER A 222 5.84 -3.18 23.78
C SER A 222 7.32 -2.85 23.70
N VAL A 223 7.71 -1.77 24.34
CA VAL A 223 9.14 -1.48 24.57
C VAL A 223 9.59 -2.22 25.82
N VAL A 224 8.67 -2.40 26.79
CA VAL A 224 8.86 -3.23 27.97
C VAL A 224 8.96 -4.69 27.49
N LYS A 225 10.11 -5.31 27.71
CA LYS A 225 10.31 -6.73 27.35
C LYS A 225 9.32 -7.57 28.16
N ALA A 226 8.73 -8.57 27.51
CA ALA A 226 7.98 -9.59 28.24
C ALA A 226 8.87 -10.14 29.36
N PRO A 227 8.36 -10.27 30.60
CA PRO A 227 9.18 -10.64 31.74
C PRO A 227 9.87 -11.97 31.45
N THR A 228 11.20 -11.95 31.35
CA THR A 228 12.00 -13.17 31.51
C THR A 228 11.92 -13.54 32.98
N LYS A 229 11.69 -14.83 33.28
CA LYS A 229 11.48 -15.34 34.65
C LYS A 229 12.58 -14.97 35.67
N ASP A 230 13.69 -14.37 35.23
CA ASP A 230 14.87 -14.08 36.04
C ASP A 230 15.05 -12.59 36.42
N ASN A 231 14.17 -11.67 36.00
CA ASN A 231 14.27 -10.22 36.33
C ASN A 231 13.13 -9.74 37.24
N GLU A 232 13.15 -10.12 38.52
CA GLU A 232 12.22 -9.58 39.53
C GLU A 232 12.51 -8.10 39.88
N GLU A 233 13.71 -7.59 39.61
CA GLU A 233 14.14 -6.21 39.95
C GLU A 233 13.39 -5.11 39.18
N ASP A 234 12.72 -5.43 38.06
CA ASP A 234 12.05 -4.45 37.20
C ASP A 234 10.61 -4.12 37.65
N TRP A 235 10.05 -4.89 38.60
CA TRP A 235 8.71 -4.66 39.15
C TRP A 235 8.74 -3.71 40.34
N LYS A 236 7.89 -2.69 40.30
CA LYS A 236 7.78 -1.70 41.37
C LYS A 236 6.33 -1.46 41.75
N ASP A 237 6.15 -1.10 43.01
CA ASP A 237 4.91 -0.52 43.51
C ASP A 237 4.58 0.80 42.80
N LEU A 238 3.31 0.99 42.48
CA LEU A 238 2.78 2.14 41.76
C LEU A 238 1.54 2.65 42.50
N LEU A 239 1.52 3.91 42.89
CA LEU A 239 0.29 4.59 43.29
C LEU A 239 -0.07 5.60 42.20
N ILE A 240 -1.07 5.29 41.38
CA ILE A 240 -1.53 6.19 40.31
C ILE A 240 -2.39 7.27 40.95
N THR A 241 -1.88 8.50 40.99
CA THR A 241 -2.52 9.61 41.69
C THR A 241 -3.49 10.37 40.79
N HIS A 242 -3.19 10.49 39.50
CA HIS A 242 -4.05 11.23 38.57
C HIS A 242 -3.97 10.73 37.13
N VAL A 243 -5.12 10.44 36.51
CA VAL A 243 -5.16 10.08 35.07
C VAL A 243 -5.39 11.33 34.22
N VAL A 244 -4.44 11.63 33.33
CA VAL A 244 -4.46 12.84 32.52
C VAL A 244 -5.41 12.65 31.32
N GLU A 245 -5.01 11.84 30.34
CA GLU A 245 -5.76 11.59 29.10
C GLU A 245 -5.14 10.42 28.33
N GLY A 246 -5.97 9.61 27.68
CA GLY A 246 -5.51 8.38 27.03
C GLY A 246 -4.73 7.48 28.01
N PRO A 247 -3.55 6.94 27.64
CA PRO A 247 -2.74 6.06 28.49
C PRO A 247 -1.80 6.82 29.44
N VAL A 248 -1.92 8.15 29.53
CA VAL A 248 -0.97 9.01 30.26
C VAL A 248 -1.53 9.37 31.64
N PHE A 249 -0.72 9.21 32.67
CA PHE A 249 -1.09 9.44 34.06
C PHE A 249 0.11 9.85 34.92
N TRP A 250 -0.17 10.41 36.10
CA TRP A 250 0.80 10.67 37.15
C TRP A 250 0.76 9.54 38.16
N ALA A 251 1.94 9.10 38.61
CA ALA A 251 2.06 8.07 39.63
C ALA A 251 3.26 8.33 40.54
N GLN A 252 3.17 7.84 41.77
CA GLN A 252 4.31 7.67 42.66
C GLN A 252 4.91 6.30 42.37
N VAL A 253 6.18 6.28 41.98
CA VAL A 253 6.86 5.08 41.48
C VAL A 253 7.84 4.56 42.53
N GLY A 254 7.60 3.35 43.01
CA GLY A 254 8.38 2.67 44.04
C GLY A 254 7.87 2.93 45.46
N ILE A 255 8.05 1.94 46.34
CA ILE A 255 7.55 1.97 47.72
C ILE A 255 8.11 3.14 48.53
N GLU A 256 9.38 3.50 48.31
CA GLU A 256 10.02 4.62 49.00
C GLU A 256 9.36 5.96 48.66
N THR A 257 9.07 6.18 47.37
CA THR A 257 8.37 7.38 46.88
C THR A 257 6.97 7.49 47.47
N ILE A 258 6.24 6.36 47.52
CA ILE A 258 4.90 6.30 48.11
C ILE A 258 4.94 6.63 49.60
N GLN A 259 5.87 6.02 50.34
CA GLN A 259 6.06 6.28 51.77
C GLN A 259 6.49 7.74 52.04
N ASN A 260 7.33 8.31 51.18
CA ASN A 260 7.74 9.71 51.29
C ASN A 260 6.56 10.65 51.08
N ALA A 261 5.72 10.42 50.08
CA ALA A 261 4.50 11.21 49.86
C ALA A 261 3.54 11.13 51.07
N GLN A 262 3.38 9.94 51.67
CA GLN A 262 2.59 9.76 52.88
C GLN A 262 3.16 10.52 54.08
N LYS A 263 4.50 10.49 54.28
CA LYS A 263 5.17 11.25 55.34
C LYS A 263 4.98 12.75 55.16
N ILE A 264 5.13 13.27 53.95
CA ILE A 264 4.91 14.69 53.62
C ILE A 264 3.48 15.08 53.95
N GLN A 265 2.48 14.28 53.52
CA GLN A 265 1.08 14.54 53.81
C GLN A 265 0.79 14.54 55.32
N ALA A 266 1.37 13.59 56.06
CA ALA A 266 1.23 13.53 57.52
C ALA A 266 1.79 14.78 58.22
N ILE A 267 2.97 15.24 57.80
CA ILE A 267 3.59 16.48 58.32
C ILE A 267 2.70 17.68 58.02
N LEU A 268 2.27 17.85 56.76
CA LEU A 268 1.41 18.97 56.37
C LEU A 268 0.07 18.96 57.12
N ASN A 269 -0.51 17.78 57.35
CA ASN A 269 -1.74 17.64 58.13
C ASN A 269 -1.56 18.08 59.59
N VAL A 270 -0.41 17.79 60.21
CA VAL A 270 -0.09 18.26 61.57
C VAL A 270 0.03 19.78 61.59
N TYR A 271 0.75 20.37 60.64
CA TYR A 271 0.88 21.82 60.52
C TYR A 271 -0.47 22.52 60.31
N TRP A 272 -1.32 21.96 59.45
CA TRP A 272 -2.66 22.48 59.18
C TRP A 272 -3.56 22.40 60.43
N LYS A 273 -3.66 21.23 61.06
CA LYS A 273 -4.51 21.02 62.24
C LYS A 273 -4.10 21.85 63.44
N ASN A 274 -2.81 22.16 63.57
CA ASN A 274 -2.28 23.01 64.62
C ASN A 274 -2.32 24.51 64.30
N GLY A 275 -2.80 24.90 63.10
CA GLY A 275 -2.80 26.30 62.65
C GLY A 275 -1.40 26.89 62.47
N ALA A 276 -0.38 26.05 62.26
CA ALA A 276 1.02 26.44 62.14
C ALA A 276 1.45 26.77 60.69
N LEU A 277 0.54 26.65 59.72
CA LEU A 277 0.79 27.08 58.34
C LEU A 277 0.67 28.61 58.24
N GLU A 278 1.77 29.25 57.84
CA GLU A 278 1.83 30.71 57.68
C GLU A 278 1.32 31.13 56.30
N HIS A 279 0.39 32.08 56.27
CA HIS A 279 -0.01 32.72 55.01
C HIS A 279 1.17 33.48 54.41
N CYS A 280 1.35 33.36 53.10
CA CYS A 280 2.34 34.14 52.39
C CYS A 280 1.81 34.58 51.03
N GLY A 281 2.41 35.64 50.50
CA GLY A 281 2.26 35.97 49.08
C GLY A 281 2.82 34.84 48.21
N CYS A 282 2.36 34.79 46.96
CA CYS A 282 2.92 33.88 45.99
C CYS A 282 3.06 34.56 44.62
N GLU A 283 4.11 34.17 43.92
CA GLU A 283 4.41 34.51 42.55
C GLU A 283 4.57 33.23 41.71
N LYS A 284 4.54 33.38 40.40
CA LYS A 284 4.77 32.27 39.47
C LYS A 284 6.16 31.66 39.71
N GLY A 285 6.21 30.35 39.91
CA GLY A 285 7.42 29.57 40.19
C GLY A 285 7.63 29.25 41.66
N ASP A 286 6.89 29.89 42.57
CA ASP A 286 7.01 29.63 44.00
C ASP A 286 6.57 28.21 44.39
N ASN A 287 7.28 27.60 45.33
CA ASN A 287 6.85 26.37 45.99
C ASN A 287 6.10 26.70 47.28
N ARG A 288 4.86 26.24 47.38
CA ARG A 288 3.89 26.61 48.42
C ARG A 288 3.10 25.38 48.87
N VAL A 289 2.34 25.56 49.95
CA VAL A 289 1.30 24.61 50.36
C VAL A 289 -0.05 25.20 49.98
N ALA A 290 -0.92 24.40 49.36
CA ALA A 290 -2.30 24.77 49.10
C ALA A 290 -3.27 23.81 49.76
N LEU A 291 -4.44 24.31 50.14
CA LEU A 291 -5.54 23.46 50.57
C LEU A 291 -6.35 23.01 49.36
N GLN A 292 -6.46 21.69 49.22
CA GLN A 292 -7.33 21.01 48.26
C GLN A 292 -8.47 20.32 49.03
N ILE A 293 -9.69 20.42 48.53
CA ILE A 293 -10.82 19.68 49.08
C ILE A 293 -10.92 18.36 48.31
N ILE A 294 -10.86 17.23 49.02
CA ILE A 294 -10.97 15.86 48.48
C ILE A 294 -12.00 15.14 49.35
N ASP A 295 -13.10 14.66 48.75
CA ASP A 295 -14.19 13.97 49.47
C ASP A 295 -14.68 14.71 50.73
N ASP A 296 -14.89 16.03 50.59
CA ASP A 296 -15.26 16.97 51.66
C ASP A 296 -14.22 17.17 52.78
N GLU A 297 -13.05 16.53 52.70
CA GLU A 297 -11.92 16.77 53.59
C GLU A 297 -10.93 17.79 53.02
N VAL A 298 -10.42 18.66 53.89
CA VAL A 298 -9.41 19.65 53.53
C VAL A 298 -8.02 19.04 53.67
N CYS A 299 -7.36 18.83 52.53
CA CYS A 299 -6.04 18.22 52.41
C CYS A 299 -5.00 19.27 52.00
N PRO A 300 -4.03 19.62 52.86
CA PRO A 300 -2.89 20.45 52.50
C PRO A 300 -1.94 19.67 51.58
N VAL A 301 -1.61 20.24 50.42
CA VAL A 301 -0.73 19.62 49.42
C VAL A 301 0.40 20.55 49.01
N ARG A 302 1.58 20.01 48.71
CA ARG A 302 2.68 20.79 48.14
C ARG A 302 2.36 21.14 46.69
N MET A 303 2.53 22.40 46.32
CA MET A 303 2.30 22.88 44.97
C MET A 303 3.43 23.78 44.47
N THR A 304 3.70 23.75 43.17
CA THR A 304 4.45 24.80 42.48
C THR A 304 3.47 25.73 41.78
N VAL A 305 3.54 27.02 42.12
CA VAL A 305 2.64 28.06 41.61
C VAL A 305 2.93 28.31 40.13
N LYS A 306 1.90 28.23 39.30
CA LYS A 306 1.99 28.40 37.85
C LYS A 306 1.47 29.77 37.41
N GLU A 307 0.34 30.18 37.98
CA GLU A 307 -0.34 31.42 37.64
C GLU A 307 -1.05 31.95 38.89
N VAL A 308 -0.94 33.27 39.10
CA VAL A 308 -1.64 34.00 40.14
C VAL A 308 -2.51 35.03 39.43
N ASN A 309 -3.82 34.98 39.65
CA ASN A 309 -4.76 35.92 39.05
C ASN A 309 -5.79 36.38 40.10
N THR A 310 -6.67 37.30 39.72
CA THR A 310 -7.69 37.85 40.62
C THR A 310 -8.71 36.81 41.11
N ARG A 311 -8.79 35.65 40.44
CA ARG A 311 -9.70 34.55 40.78
C ARG A 311 -9.03 33.49 41.66
N GLY A 312 -7.75 33.66 42.01
CA GLY A 312 -7.02 32.75 42.88
C GLY A 312 -5.66 32.33 42.32
N VAL A 313 -5.16 31.23 42.84
CA VAL A 313 -3.85 30.67 42.56
C VAL A 313 -4.02 29.32 41.87
N CYS A 314 -3.38 29.16 40.72
CA CYS A 314 -3.31 27.90 40.01
C CYS A 314 -1.88 27.35 40.09
N GLY A 315 -1.75 26.07 40.41
CA GLY A 315 -0.44 25.42 40.38
C GLY A 315 -0.53 23.91 40.32
N TRP A 316 0.65 23.30 40.24
CA TRP A 316 0.82 21.87 40.05
C TRP A 316 1.13 21.20 41.38
N ALA A 317 0.29 20.23 41.78
CA ALA A 317 0.50 19.45 42.99
C ALA A 317 1.70 18.52 42.79
N MET A 318 2.78 18.75 43.55
CA MET A 318 4.08 18.11 43.30
C MET A 318 4.07 16.61 43.60
N ASP A 319 3.17 16.17 44.48
CA ASP A 319 3.10 14.80 44.98
C ASP A 319 1.92 14.01 44.40
N GLY A 320 0.96 14.71 43.78
CA GLY A 320 -0.20 14.11 43.11
C GLY A 320 -0.22 14.29 41.58
N GLY A 321 0.55 15.24 41.04
CA GLY A 321 0.66 15.50 39.61
C GLY A 321 -0.53 16.26 39.00
N GLN A 322 -1.68 16.37 39.69
CA GLN A 322 -2.81 17.18 39.22
C GLN A 322 -2.54 18.69 39.28
N VAL A 323 -3.30 19.44 38.48
CA VAL A 323 -3.36 20.89 38.57
C VAL A 323 -4.48 21.26 39.54
N ILE A 324 -4.16 22.09 40.52
CA ILE A 324 -5.11 22.59 41.51
C ILE A 324 -5.33 24.09 41.30
N GLN A 325 -6.57 24.50 41.54
CA GLN A 325 -6.96 25.90 41.59
C GLN A 325 -7.56 26.16 42.98
N THR A 326 -7.03 27.16 43.68
CA THR A 326 -7.47 27.49 45.04
C THR A 326 -7.45 29.00 45.25
N ASP A 327 -8.13 29.48 46.29
CA ASP A 327 -8.09 30.90 46.64
C ASP A 327 -6.71 31.26 47.20
N GLN A 328 -6.29 32.52 47.01
CA GLN A 328 -5.01 32.99 47.54
C GLN A 328 -4.92 32.88 49.07
N LYS A 329 -6.06 32.98 49.77
CA LYS A 329 -6.17 32.75 51.22
C LYS A 329 -5.95 31.29 51.63
N HIS A 330 -5.91 30.35 50.69
CA HIS A 330 -5.66 28.94 50.96
C HIS A 330 -4.23 28.53 50.55
N VAL A 331 -3.34 29.50 50.34
CA VAL A 331 -1.94 29.30 50.00
C VAL A 331 -1.05 29.72 51.17
N PHE A 332 -0.08 28.87 51.49
CA PHE A 332 0.76 28.96 52.68
C PHE A 332 2.23 28.73 52.33
N ALA A 333 3.12 29.18 53.20
CA ALA A 333 4.55 28.93 53.08
C ALA A 333 4.85 27.43 53.24
N LEU A 334 5.87 26.95 52.54
CA LEU A 334 6.29 25.55 52.60
C LEU A 334 7.16 25.31 53.85
N PRO A 335 6.76 24.42 54.79
CA PRO A 335 7.56 24.13 55.99
C PRO A 335 8.94 23.56 55.65
N ASN A 336 9.91 23.81 56.52
CA ASN A 336 11.32 23.43 56.30
C ASN A 336 11.50 21.90 56.16
N GLU A 337 10.70 21.12 56.87
CA GLU A 337 10.78 19.66 56.91
C GLU A 337 10.33 18.99 55.61
N VAL A 338 9.51 19.68 54.80
CA VAL A 338 8.94 19.15 53.56
C VAL A 338 9.40 19.92 52.32
N ARG A 339 10.53 20.62 52.43
CA ARG A 339 11.14 21.32 51.30
C ARG A 339 11.66 20.36 50.25
N LEU A 340 11.92 20.90 49.06
CA LEU A 340 12.35 20.14 47.89
C LEU A 340 13.76 19.56 48.03
N GLU A 341 14.62 20.13 48.88
CA GLU A 341 15.94 19.56 49.14
C GLU A 341 15.87 18.25 49.93
N ALA A 342 14.88 18.13 50.83
CA ALA A 342 14.63 16.92 51.61
C ALA A 342 13.77 15.92 50.86
N TYR A 343 12.73 16.41 50.19
CA TYR A 343 11.76 15.61 49.46
C TYR A 343 11.54 16.19 48.07
N PRO A 344 12.10 15.61 46.99
CA PRO A 344 11.79 16.04 45.63
C PRO A 344 10.30 15.86 45.31
N PRO A 345 9.79 16.34 44.17
CA PRO A 345 8.43 16.01 43.73
C PRO A 345 8.24 14.49 43.66
N GLN A 346 7.18 13.97 44.27
CA GLN A 346 6.94 12.52 44.35
C GLN A 346 6.12 11.98 43.18
N ALA A 347 5.38 12.83 42.47
CA ALA A 347 4.64 12.41 41.28
C ALA A 347 5.54 12.40 40.03
N SER A 348 5.54 11.28 39.33
CA SER A 348 6.25 11.06 38.07
C SER A 348 5.29 10.85 36.91
N LEU A 349 5.66 11.35 35.73
CA LEU A 349 4.84 11.16 34.53
C LEU A 349 5.04 9.75 34.00
N CYS A 350 3.92 9.05 33.82
CA CYS A 350 3.89 7.67 33.37
C CYS A 350 2.99 7.52 32.15
N CYS A 351 3.25 6.48 31.35
CA CYS A 351 2.41 6.08 30.23
C CYS A 351 2.27 4.56 30.22
N LEU A 352 1.06 4.06 30.01
CA LEU A 352 0.83 2.64 29.80
C LEU A 352 1.55 2.18 28.53
N ASP A 353 2.40 1.17 28.64
CA ASP A 353 3.17 0.63 27.52
C ASP A 353 2.32 -0.28 26.63
N GLY A 354 2.75 -0.43 25.37
CA GLY A 354 2.21 -1.44 24.47
C GLY A 354 0.76 -1.20 24.00
N VAL A 355 0.22 -0.01 24.26
CA VAL A 355 -1.05 0.49 23.70
C VAL A 355 -0.82 1.68 22.79
N GLN A 356 -1.64 1.79 21.75
CA GLN A 356 -1.71 2.95 20.87
C GLN A 356 -3.17 3.36 20.64
N ALA A 357 -3.37 4.61 20.23
CA ALA A 357 -4.69 5.12 19.92
C ALA A 357 -5.27 4.38 18.70
N PRO A 358 -6.53 3.93 18.73
CA PRO A 358 -7.19 3.46 17.53
C PRO A 358 -7.52 4.63 16.59
N PRO A 359 -7.77 4.37 15.29
CA PRO A 359 -8.26 5.38 14.38
C PRO A 359 -9.67 5.82 14.79
N GLY A 360 -10.00 7.09 14.55
CA GLY A 360 -11.35 7.62 14.80
C GLY A 360 -12.45 6.86 14.06
N CYS A 361 -12.12 6.24 12.93
CA CYS A 361 -13.02 5.36 12.21
C CYS A 361 -12.23 4.30 11.41
N GLY A 362 -12.34 3.03 11.79
CA GLY A 362 -11.66 1.93 11.11
C GLY A 362 -12.06 1.77 9.63
N SER A 363 -13.34 1.96 9.29
CA SER A 363 -13.81 1.86 7.91
C SER A 363 -13.30 2.99 7.00
N ALA A 364 -12.93 4.15 7.56
CA ALA A 364 -12.27 5.21 6.81
C ALA A 364 -10.85 4.79 6.41
N VAL A 365 -10.11 4.12 7.30
CA VAL A 365 -8.78 3.55 6.99
C VAL A 365 -8.91 2.46 5.93
N GLU A 366 -9.88 1.56 6.09
CA GLU A 366 -10.17 0.51 5.10
C GLU A 366 -10.48 1.09 3.71
N THR A 367 -11.36 2.08 3.65
CA THR A 367 -11.75 2.74 2.40
C THR A 367 -10.57 3.49 1.78
N SER A 368 -9.73 4.14 2.58
CA SER A 368 -8.53 4.85 2.11
C SER A 368 -7.49 3.88 1.51
N LEU A 369 -7.26 2.75 2.17
CA LEU A 369 -6.42 1.68 1.63
C LEU A 369 -7.01 1.12 0.32
N ALA A 370 -8.32 0.92 0.25
CA ALA A 370 -8.98 0.42 -0.94
C ALA A 370 -8.92 1.41 -2.12
N VAL A 371 -9.05 2.72 -1.86
CA VAL A 371 -8.82 3.79 -2.84
C VAL A 371 -7.42 3.69 -3.42
N LEU A 372 -6.40 3.63 -2.55
CA LEU A 372 -5.01 3.52 -2.97
C LEU A 372 -4.75 2.23 -3.76
N CYS A 373 -5.31 1.10 -3.33
CA CYS A 373 -5.25 -0.16 -4.06
C CYS A 373 -5.79 -0.01 -5.48
N ASN A 374 -6.96 0.61 -5.65
CA ASN A 374 -7.59 0.82 -6.96
C ASN A 374 -6.75 1.73 -7.87
N LEU A 375 -6.24 2.84 -7.34
CA LEU A 375 -5.41 3.79 -8.09
C LEU A 375 -4.10 3.15 -8.53
N ILE A 376 -3.39 2.47 -7.62
CA ILE A 376 -2.08 1.85 -7.90
C ILE A 376 -2.22 0.62 -8.80
N LYS A 377 -3.28 -0.17 -8.64
CA LYS A 377 -3.59 -1.30 -9.53
C LYS A 377 -3.69 -0.87 -10.99
N ARG A 378 -4.17 0.36 -11.24
CA ARG A 378 -4.51 0.87 -12.56
C ARG A 378 -3.45 1.78 -13.17
N SER A 379 -2.56 2.34 -12.35
CA SER A 379 -1.62 3.34 -12.80
C SER A 379 -0.27 3.20 -12.09
N PHE A 380 0.79 2.94 -12.88
CA PHE A 380 2.16 2.98 -12.41
C PHE A 380 2.56 4.37 -11.86
N PRO A 381 2.20 5.50 -12.50
CA PRO A 381 2.41 6.83 -11.93
C PRO A 381 1.84 7.01 -10.52
N ALA A 382 0.66 6.45 -10.23
CA ALA A 382 0.08 6.52 -8.89
C ALA A 382 0.98 5.83 -7.84
N GLY A 383 1.55 4.67 -8.18
CA GLY A 383 2.50 3.97 -7.31
C GLY A 383 3.80 4.74 -7.10
N GLN A 384 4.32 5.39 -8.14
CA GLN A 384 5.52 6.24 -8.02
C GLN A 384 5.27 7.45 -7.13
N LEU A 385 4.14 8.14 -7.32
CA LEU A 385 3.76 9.29 -6.51
C LEU A 385 3.57 8.89 -5.04
N PHE A 386 2.85 7.80 -4.78
CA PHE A 386 2.73 7.21 -3.44
C PHE A 386 4.10 6.96 -2.78
N GLN A 387 5.04 6.40 -3.53
CA GLN A 387 6.39 6.11 -3.06
C GLN A 387 7.24 7.37 -2.85
N GLN A 388 7.06 8.43 -3.65
CA GLN A 388 7.71 9.72 -3.46
C GLN A 388 7.23 10.44 -2.19
N MET A 389 5.98 10.24 -1.80
CA MET A 389 5.39 10.83 -0.61
C MET A 389 5.70 10.08 0.71
N GLY A 390 6.64 9.13 0.69
CA GLY A 390 6.96 8.31 1.86
C GLY A 390 5.91 7.25 2.21
N GLY A 391 5.02 6.91 1.27
CA GLY A 391 3.91 5.99 1.53
C GLY A 391 4.35 4.57 1.91
N LEU A 392 5.52 4.12 1.45
CA LEU A 392 6.06 2.80 1.83
C LEU A 392 6.34 2.72 3.34
N ASP A 393 6.95 3.75 3.92
CA ASP A 393 7.28 3.79 5.35
C ASP A 393 6.01 3.83 6.21
N VAL A 394 5.02 4.61 5.76
CA VAL A 394 3.70 4.68 6.39
C VAL A 394 3.02 3.31 6.39
N CYS A 395 2.95 2.63 5.24
CA CYS A 395 2.34 1.30 5.15
C CYS A 395 3.11 0.23 5.93
N LEU A 396 4.43 0.28 5.95
CA LEU A 396 5.27 -0.64 6.73
C LEU A 396 5.07 -0.45 8.23
N SER A 397 5.08 0.80 8.69
CA SER A 397 4.76 1.13 10.08
C SER A 397 3.36 0.62 10.41
N PHE A 398 2.39 0.87 9.54
CA PHE A 398 1.01 0.43 9.71
C PHE A 398 0.88 -1.09 9.82
N LEU A 399 1.51 -1.86 8.93
CA LEU A 399 1.48 -3.33 8.95
C LEU A 399 2.10 -3.91 10.23
N LYS A 400 3.15 -3.29 10.77
CA LYS A 400 3.85 -3.74 11.99
C LYS A 400 3.02 -3.55 13.26
N THR A 401 2.11 -2.58 13.29
CA THR A 401 1.45 -2.15 14.53
C THR A 401 -0.07 -2.26 14.47
N CYS A 402 -0.69 -2.33 13.29
CA CYS A 402 -2.14 -2.45 13.18
C CYS A 402 -2.60 -3.81 13.74
N PRO A 403 -3.52 -3.86 14.72
CA PRO A 403 -4.02 -5.13 15.26
C PRO A 403 -5.14 -5.74 14.40
N SER A 404 -5.81 -4.93 13.57
CA SER A 404 -6.94 -5.39 12.76
C SER A 404 -6.45 -6.20 11.56
N VAL A 405 -6.89 -7.45 11.49
CA VAL A 405 -6.52 -8.35 10.39
C VAL A 405 -7.12 -7.88 9.06
N ASP A 406 -8.35 -7.37 9.05
CA ASP A 406 -8.97 -6.86 7.82
C ASP A 406 -8.17 -5.66 7.25
N LEU A 407 -7.69 -4.76 8.12
CA LEU A 407 -6.85 -3.65 7.70
C LEU A 407 -5.45 -4.11 7.27
N LYS A 408 -4.85 -5.09 7.96
CA LYS A 408 -3.59 -5.72 7.52
C LYS A 408 -3.75 -6.35 6.14
N LEU A 409 -4.86 -7.05 5.88
CA LEU A 409 -5.16 -7.66 4.58
C LEU A 409 -5.19 -6.60 3.47
N GLN A 410 -5.93 -5.51 3.67
CA GLN A 410 -6.01 -4.42 2.68
C GLN A 410 -4.65 -3.75 2.45
N ALA A 411 -3.88 -3.52 3.51
CA ALA A 411 -2.52 -2.99 3.40
C ALA A 411 -1.58 -3.97 2.67
N CYS A 412 -1.68 -5.28 2.92
CA CYS A 412 -0.94 -6.30 2.17
C CYS A 412 -1.33 -6.31 0.68
N GLN A 413 -2.61 -6.14 0.35
CA GLN A 413 -3.05 -6.04 -1.05
C GLN A 413 -2.48 -4.79 -1.75
N LEU A 414 -2.41 -3.66 -1.03
CA LEU A 414 -1.75 -2.45 -1.51
C LEU A 414 -0.25 -2.71 -1.81
N MET A 415 0.45 -3.35 -0.87
CA MET A 415 1.86 -3.74 -1.06
C MET A 415 2.04 -4.74 -2.20
N CYS A 416 1.10 -5.65 -2.40
CA CYS A 416 1.09 -6.57 -3.54
C CYS A 416 1.03 -5.80 -4.87
N ASN A 417 0.19 -4.78 -4.97
CA ASN A 417 0.08 -3.96 -6.19
C ASN A 417 1.33 -3.10 -6.41
N LEU A 418 1.89 -2.52 -5.35
CA LEU A 418 3.12 -1.72 -5.42
C LEU A 418 4.34 -2.56 -5.83
N SER A 419 4.44 -3.79 -5.33
CA SER A 419 5.54 -4.70 -5.65
C SER A 419 5.53 -5.18 -7.12
N CYS A 420 4.46 -4.91 -7.87
CA CYS A 420 4.44 -5.15 -9.31
C CYS A 420 5.37 -4.22 -10.11
N ASN A 421 5.73 -3.06 -9.55
CA ASN A 421 6.67 -2.14 -10.18
C ASN A 421 8.11 -2.49 -9.77
N PRO A 422 9.01 -2.87 -10.71
CA PRO A 422 10.38 -3.25 -10.37
C PRO A 422 11.18 -2.18 -9.61
N ALA A 423 10.96 -0.90 -9.92
CA ALA A 423 11.64 0.21 -9.25
C ALA A 423 11.21 0.34 -7.78
N ILE A 424 9.92 0.13 -7.50
CA ILE A 424 9.37 0.16 -6.13
C ILE A 424 9.76 -1.13 -5.39
N SER A 425 9.69 -2.28 -6.06
CA SER A 425 10.09 -3.59 -5.50
C SER A 425 11.53 -3.60 -4.96
N THR A 426 12.44 -2.86 -5.60
CA THR A 426 13.81 -2.68 -5.13
C THR A 426 13.87 -1.82 -3.86
N LYS A 427 13.09 -0.73 -3.78
CA LYS A 427 13.01 0.09 -2.57
C LYS A 427 12.31 -0.60 -1.40
N CYS A 428 11.41 -1.54 -1.69
CA CYS A 428 10.82 -2.40 -0.66
C CYS A 428 11.87 -3.26 0.05
N SER A 429 12.97 -3.62 -0.62
CA SER A 429 14.13 -4.30 -0.03
C SER A 429 14.76 -3.44 1.07
N ASP A 430 15.05 -2.18 0.75
CA ASP A 430 15.73 -1.24 1.65
C ASP A 430 14.91 -0.98 2.92
N ASN A 431 13.58 -1.02 2.82
CA ASN A 431 12.67 -0.74 3.93
C ASN A 431 12.27 -1.99 4.74
N GLN A 432 12.97 -3.12 4.60
CA GLN A 432 12.73 -4.35 5.36
C GLN A 432 11.31 -4.93 5.19
N LEU A 433 10.70 -4.81 4.00
CA LEU A 433 9.35 -5.33 3.75
C LEU A 433 9.28 -6.86 3.83
N ILE A 434 10.30 -7.56 3.35
CA ILE A 434 10.32 -9.04 3.35
C ILE A 434 10.26 -9.61 4.78
N PRO A 435 11.12 -9.18 5.73
CA PRO A 435 11.01 -9.59 7.13
C PRO A 435 9.62 -9.34 7.72
N VAL A 436 8.98 -8.20 7.40
CA VAL A 436 7.62 -7.89 7.87
C VAL A 436 6.61 -8.88 7.30
N MET A 437 6.67 -9.16 6.00
CA MET A 437 5.77 -10.11 5.34
C MET A 437 5.93 -11.54 5.89
N ILE A 438 7.17 -11.95 6.19
CA ILE A 438 7.45 -13.24 6.81
C ILE A 438 6.89 -13.30 8.24
N GLY A 439 7.12 -12.28 9.05
CA GLY A 439 6.55 -12.20 10.40
C GLY A 439 5.02 -12.24 10.40
N LEU A 440 4.37 -11.50 9.48
CA LEU A 440 2.92 -11.55 9.29
C LEU A 440 2.43 -12.93 8.86
N LEU A 441 3.20 -13.66 8.04
CA LEU A 441 2.87 -15.02 7.63
C LEU A 441 2.91 -15.97 8.83
N GLN A 442 3.90 -15.84 9.70
CA GLN A 442 3.98 -16.61 10.94
C GLN A 442 2.80 -16.30 11.88
N GLU A 443 2.52 -15.02 12.13
CA GLU A 443 1.36 -14.57 12.93
C GLU A 443 0.03 -15.12 12.39
N SER A 444 -0.10 -15.22 11.07
CA SER A 444 -1.33 -15.72 10.44
C SER A 444 -1.61 -17.19 10.72
N PHE A 445 -0.60 -17.99 11.09
CA PHE A 445 -0.81 -19.40 11.43
C PHE A 445 -1.64 -19.58 12.70
N ASP A 446 -1.53 -18.65 13.65
CA ASP A 446 -2.18 -18.72 14.97
C ASP A 446 -3.58 -18.05 14.97
N MET A 447 -4.04 -17.57 13.82
CA MET A 447 -5.35 -16.93 13.69
C MET A 447 -6.52 -17.92 13.84
N LYS A 448 -7.51 -17.52 14.64
CA LYS A 448 -8.75 -18.30 14.89
C LYS A 448 -9.71 -18.36 13.70
N SER A 449 -9.78 -17.30 12.88
CA SER A 449 -10.72 -17.24 11.74
C SER A 449 -10.09 -17.84 10.47
N PRO A 450 -10.55 -19.02 10.00
CA PRO A 450 -9.92 -19.70 8.87
C PRO A 450 -10.08 -18.95 7.54
N ALA A 451 -11.22 -18.27 7.32
CA ALA A 451 -11.46 -17.51 6.10
C ALA A 451 -10.52 -16.30 5.97
N LEU A 452 -10.46 -15.46 7.00
CA LEU A 452 -9.58 -14.28 7.02
C LEU A 452 -8.10 -14.68 7.01
N LYS A 453 -7.76 -15.75 7.73
CA LYS A 453 -6.42 -16.36 7.71
C LYS A 453 -6.00 -16.70 6.27
N ASN A 454 -6.85 -17.39 5.53
CA ASN A 454 -6.54 -17.80 4.16
C ASN A 454 -6.39 -16.60 3.21
N GLU A 455 -7.25 -15.58 3.32
CA GLU A 455 -7.15 -14.35 2.52
C GLU A 455 -5.85 -13.59 2.80
N LEU A 456 -5.48 -13.45 4.08
CA LEU A 456 -4.24 -12.77 4.49
C LEU A 456 -3.01 -13.53 3.99
N ILE A 457 -2.96 -14.85 4.18
CA ILE A 457 -1.87 -15.69 3.69
C ILE A 457 -1.72 -15.54 2.16
N LEU A 458 -2.83 -15.56 1.41
CA LEU A 458 -2.81 -15.37 -0.03
C LEU A 458 -2.24 -14.01 -0.43
N ALA A 459 -2.64 -12.93 0.24
CA ALA A 459 -2.13 -11.59 -0.03
C ALA A 459 -0.61 -11.49 0.26
N ILE A 460 -0.15 -12.08 1.36
CA ILE A 460 1.27 -12.11 1.74
C ILE A 460 2.09 -12.89 0.71
N LEU A 461 1.67 -14.11 0.35
CA LEU A 461 2.39 -14.96 -0.59
C LEU A 461 2.47 -14.34 -1.99
N ARG A 462 1.42 -13.65 -2.44
CA ARG A 462 1.43 -12.90 -3.71
C ARG A 462 2.41 -11.73 -3.64
N THR A 463 2.40 -10.98 -2.55
CA THR A 463 3.35 -9.88 -2.32
C THR A 463 4.80 -10.38 -2.35
N LEU A 464 5.11 -11.46 -1.62
CA LEU A 464 6.44 -12.07 -1.60
C LEU A 464 6.85 -12.57 -3.01
N SER A 465 5.92 -13.19 -3.74
CA SER A 465 6.16 -13.63 -5.12
C SER A 465 6.54 -12.46 -6.04
N ASN A 466 5.81 -11.35 -5.95
CA ASN A 466 6.05 -10.13 -6.73
C ASN A 466 7.40 -9.49 -6.36
N LEU A 467 7.73 -9.43 -5.06
CA LEU A 467 9.00 -8.89 -4.56
C LEU A 467 10.21 -9.69 -5.05
N MET A 468 10.10 -11.01 -5.12
CA MET A 468 11.17 -11.89 -5.59
C MET A 468 11.28 -11.98 -7.11
N TYR A 469 10.30 -11.45 -7.86
CA TYR A 469 10.30 -11.53 -9.32
C TYR A 469 11.45 -10.69 -9.91
N TYR A 470 12.41 -11.37 -10.54
CA TYR A 470 13.66 -10.81 -11.08
C TYR A 470 14.54 -9.98 -10.12
N ASN A 471 14.28 -9.99 -8.81
CA ASN A 471 15.05 -9.23 -7.83
C ASN A 471 15.88 -10.15 -6.91
N ASP A 472 17.21 -10.18 -7.13
CA ASP A 472 18.12 -11.07 -6.40
C ASP A 472 18.39 -10.63 -4.96
N VAL A 473 18.36 -9.31 -4.69
CA VAL A 473 18.51 -8.77 -3.33
C VAL A 473 17.34 -9.25 -2.47
N ASN A 474 16.12 -9.15 -2.99
CA ASN A 474 14.92 -9.64 -2.30
C ASN A 474 14.97 -11.14 -2.04
N ARG A 475 15.47 -11.96 -2.97
CA ARG A 475 15.63 -13.42 -2.74
C ARG A 475 16.64 -13.72 -1.63
N SER A 476 17.75 -12.99 -1.59
CA SER A 476 18.76 -13.14 -0.53
C SER A 476 18.16 -12.83 0.84
N ILE A 477 17.43 -11.72 0.97
CA ILE A 477 16.75 -11.34 2.21
C ILE A 477 15.68 -12.39 2.57
N PHE A 478 14.88 -12.83 1.61
CA PHE A 478 13.87 -13.87 1.84
C PHE A 478 14.48 -15.16 2.40
N TYR A 479 15.63 -15.58 1.89
CA TYR A 479 16.36 -16.75 2.40
C TYR A 479 16.94 -16.50 3.81
N GLN A 480 17.54 -15.33 4.04
CA GLN A 480 18.14 -14.97 5.34
C GLN A 480 17.13 -14.97 6.50
N PHE A 481 15.86 -14.70 6.21
CA PHE A 481 14.78 -14.65 7.19
C PHE A 481 13.91 -15.92 7.19
N GLU A 482 14.48 -17.08 6.83
CA GLU A 482 13.79 -18.39 6.86
C GLU A 482 12.50 -18.44 6.01
N GLY A 483 12.44 -17.62 4.96
CA GLY A 483 11.25 -17.50 4.13
C GLY A 483 10.90 -18.81 3.42
N VAL A 484 11.91 -19.62 3.05
CA VAL A 484 11.70 -20.91 2.36
C VAL A 484 11.00 -21.91 3.27
N GLU A 485 11.46 -22.02 4.52
CA GLU A 485 10.94 -22.91 5.55
C GLU A 485 9.49 -22.54 5.87
N ILE A 486 9.23 -21.25 6.09
CA ILE A 486 7.91 -20.73 6.46
C ILE A 486 6.90 -20.90 5.32
N VAL A 487 7.29 -20.61 4.07
CA VAL A 487 6.40 -20.85 2.90
C VAL A 487 6.21 -22.34 2.63
N THR A 488 7.21 -23.18 2.90
CA THR A 488 7.06 -24.64 2.80
C THR A 488 6.08 -25.18 3.83
N LYS A 489 6.04 -24.60 5.04
CA LYS A 489 5.00 -24.91 6.05
C LYS A 489 3.59 -24.65 5.49
N CYS A 490 3.37 -23.59 4.71
CA CYS A 490 2.09 -23.39 4.01
C CYS A 490 1.78 -24.53 3.03
N CYS A 491 2.76 -25.03 2.28
CA CYS A 491 2.55 -26.16 1.37
C CYS A 491 2.22 -27.47 2.11
N MET A 492 2.69 -27.65 3.34
CA MET A 492 2.40 -28.82 4.17
C MET A 492 1.01 -28.74 4.83
N LEU A 493 0.60 -27.54 5.24
CA LEU A 493 -0.67 -27.32 5.95
C LEU A 493 -1.90 -27.34 5.02
N TYR A 494 -1.73 -27.12 3.72
CA TYR A 494 -2.83 -26.99 2.76
C TYR A 494 -2.74 -28.01 1.63
N GLY A 495 -3.87 -28.59 1.23
CA GLY A 495 -3.95 -29.55 0.12
C GLY A 495 -3.62 -28.93 -1.26
N ARG A 496 -3.17 -29.75 -2.21
CA ARG A 496 -2.67 -29.31 -3.54
C ARG A 496 -3.67 -28.49 -4.37
N SER A 497 -4.97 -28.75 -4.20
CA SER A 497 -6.04 -28.03 -4.90
C SER A 497 -6.28 -26.62 -4.32
N HIS A 498 -5.89 -26.38 -3.07
CA HIS A 498 -6.16 -25.16 -2.32
C HIS A 498 -5.41 -23.95 -2.89
N ALA A 499 -6.04 -22.78 -2.87
CA ALA A 499 -5.45 -21.55 -3.41
C ALA A 499 -4.14 -21.16 -2.71
N VAL A 500 -4.07 -21.33 -1.38
CA VAL A 500 -2.85 -21.05 -0.59
C VAL A 500 -1.69 -21.94 -1.03
N TYR A 501 -1.93 -23.24 -1.26
CA TYR A 501 -0.89 -24.16 -1.74
C TYR A 501 -0.34 -23.70 -3.11
N LYS A 502 -1.23 -23.33 -4.04
CA LYS A 502 -0.85 -22.82 -5.35
C LYS A 502 -0.04 -21.53 -5.27
N ALA A 503 -0.41 -20.62 -4.36
CA ALA A 503 0.34 -19.38 -4.13
C ALA A 503 1.71 -19.64 -3.48
N ALA A 504 1.79 -20.55 -2.51
CA ALA A 504 3.03 -20.90 -1.81
C ALA A 504 4.03 -21.59 -2.75
N THR A 505 3.57 -22.57 -3.53
CA THR A 505 4.40 -23.22 -4.56
C THR A 505 4.89 -22.24 -5.62
N LYS A 506 4.05 -21.28 -6.02
CA LYS A 506 4.46 -20.19 -6.91
C LYS A 506 5.54 -19.30 -6.27
N CYS A 507 5.38 -18.94 -5.00
CA CYS A 507 6.35 -18.15 -4.25
C CYS A 507 7.72 -18.85 -4.23
N ILE A 508 7.75 -20.15 -3.93
CA ILE A 508 8.95 -21.00 -4.01
C ILE A 508 9.51 -21.05 -5.44
N LYS A 509 8.65 -21.18 -6.46
CA LYS A 509 9.08 -21.16 -7.86
C LYS A 509 9.75 -19.83 -8.24
N MET A 510 9.23 -18.68 -7.78
CA MET A 510 9.83 -17.37 -8.03
C MET A 510 11.19 -17.20 -7.37
N PHE A 511 11.42 -17.88 -6.26
CA PHE A 511 12.74 -18.00 -5.63
C PHE A 511 13.70 -18.87 -6.48
N ILE A 512 13.24 -20.02 -7.00
CA ILE A 512 14.09 -20.99 -7.74
C ILE A 512 14.41 -20.57 -9.18
N CYS A 513 13.46 -20.01 -9.94
CA CYS A 513 13.54 -19.93 -11.42
C CYS A 513 14.78 -19.20 -11.99
N LYS A 514 15.48 -18.35 -11.23
CA LYS A 514 16.73 -17.72 -11.69
C LYS A 514 18.01 -18.37 -11.13
N ALA A 515 17.90 -19.13 -10.04
CA ALA A 515 19.03 -19.91 -9.51
C ALA A 515 19.47 -20.98 -10.51
N LEU A 516 18.50 -21.56 -11.25
CA LEU A 516 18.75 -22.54 -12.31
C LEU A 516 19.38 -21.91 -13.56
N GLU A 517 18.98 -20.70 -13.95
CA GLU A 517 19.56 -19.96 -15.09
C GLU A 517 21.03 -19.57 -14.85
N ARG A 518 21.43 -19.33 -13.59
CA ARG A 518 22.83 -19.11 -13.20
C ARG A 518 23.67 -20.38 -13.29
N ASN A 519 23.14 -21.52 -12.87
CA ASN A 519 23.85 -22.79 -12.90
C ASN A 519 23.99 -23.37 -14.33
N GLY A 520 23.18 -22.91 -15.29
CA GLY A 520 23.27 -23.29 -16.70
C GLY A 520 24.34 -22.54 -17.51
N LYS A 521 24.91 -21.44 -16.98
CA LYS A 521 26.05 -20.75 -17.59
C LYS A 521 27.33 -21.18 -16.88
N SER A 522 27.87 -22.34 -17.23
CA SER A 522 29.23 -22.69 -16.83
C SER A 522 30.19 -21.71 -17.52
N ASP A 523 30.81 -20.84 -16.74
CA ASP A 523 31.94 -20.01 -17.15
C ASP A 523 33.06 -20.94 -17.66
N THR A 524 33.16 -21.06 -18.99
CA THR A 524 34.38 -21.53 -19.63
C THR A 524 35.34 -20.33 -19.64
N PRO A 525 36.49 -20.40 -18.95
CA PRO A 525 37.42 -19.29 -18.95
C PRO A 525 38.07 -19.17 -20.33
N LEU A 526 37.83 -18.06 -21.03
CA LEU A 526 38.59 -17.69 -22.22
C LEU A 526 40.05 -17.41 -21.84
N PRO A 527 41.03 -17.85 -22.66
CA PRO A 527 42.45 -17.65 -22.36
C PRO A 527 42.83 -16.18 -22.56
N THR A 528 43.36 -15.57 -21.51
CA THR A 528 43.92 -14.21 -21.53
C THR A 528 45.18 -14.15 -22.39
N LYS A 529 45.12 -13.37 -23.46
CA LYS A 529 46.29 -13.00 -24.27
C LYS A 529 47.23 -12.12 -23.44
N LYS A 530 48.48 -12.60 -23.32
CA LYS A 530 49.64 -11.88 -22.79
C LYS A 530 49.85 -10.57 -23.58
N SER A 531 50.02 -9.45 -22.87
CA SER A 531 50.71 -8.28 -23.38
C SER A 531 51.80 -7.86 -22.38
N SER A 532 52.93 -7.49 -22.96
CA SER A 532 54.25 -7.21 -22.39
C SER A 532 54.37 -5.80 -21.78
N PRO A 533 55.49 -5.47 -21.11
CA PRO A 533 55.46 -4.55 -19.98
C PRO A 533 56.14 -3.19 -20.21
N VAL A 534 55.91 -2.29 -19.24
CA VAL A 534 56.76 -1.17 -18.78
C VAL A 534 56.89 0.06 -19.71
N LYS A 535 56.41 1.23 -19.23
CA LYS A 535 57.30 2.34 -18.82
C LYS A 535 56.60 3.37 -17.93
N THR A 536 57.37 3.71 -16.89
CA THR A 536 57.15 4.55 -15.72
C THR A 536 57.33 6.05 -16.00
N ARG A 537 56.56 6.88 -15.27
CA ARG A 537 56.86 8.21 -14.69
C ARG A 537 55.51 8.70 -14.11
N GLY A 538 55.29 8.93 -12.83
CA GLY A 538 56.15 9.39 -11.75
C GLY A 538 55.63 10.76 -11.30
N SER A 539 54.87 10.84 -10.20
CA SER A 539 55.01 11.89 -9.18
C SER A 539 54.11 11.61 -7.96
N GLN A 540 54.74 11.62 -6.79
CA GLN A 540 54.13 11.56 -5.45
C GLN A 540 53.53 12.92 -5.07
N VAL A 541 52.40 12.91 -4.34
CA VAL A 541 52.16 13.79 -3.17
C VAL A 541 51.33 12.99 -2.16
N MET A 542 51.64 13.20 -0.87
CA MET A 542 51.31 12.39 0.31
C MET A 542 50.25 13.09 1.18
N GLN A 543 49.65 12.30 2.10
CA GLN A 543 48.85 12.64 3.32
C GLN A 543 47.35 12.94 3.13
N ASP A 544 46.41 12.54 4.00
CA ASP A 544 46.33 11.61 5.16
C ASP A 544 44.85 11.52 5.57
N THR A 545 44.21 10.34 5.66
CA THR A 545 43.11 10.00 6.60
C THR A 545 42.70 8.50 6.51
N PRO A 546 42.26 7.84 7.60
CA PRO A 546 42.45 6.40 7.81
C PRO A 546 41.31 5.50 7.30
N LEU A 547 41.71 4.35 6.76
CA LEU A 547 40.84 3.26 6.32
C LEU A 547 40.45 2.35 7.49
N ILE A 548 39.28 2.59 8.08
CA ILE A 548 38.54 1.59 8.88
C ILE A 548 37.16 1.40 8.24
N MET A 549 37.12 0.80 7.04
CA MET A 549 35.90 0.16 6.48
C MET A 549 36.17 -0.64 5.20
N ARG A 550 37.24 -1.45 5.19
CA ARG A 550 37.50 -2.37 4.06
C ARG A 550 37.91 -3.80 4.45
N ARG A 551 37.74 -4.18 5.72
CA ARG A 551 38.10 -5.51 6.22
C ARG A 551 36.93 -6.47 6.51
N ILE A 552 35.67 -6.12 6.21
CA ILE A 552 34.51 -7.01 6.50
C ILE A 552 33.93 -7.70 5.24
N LEU A 553 34.37 -7.37 4.03
CA LEU A 553 33.77 -7.91 2.79
C LEU A 553 34.66 -8.82 1.94
N ARG A 554 35.75 -9.34 2.48
CA ARG A 554 36.56 -10.38 1.81
C ARG A 554 37.16 -11.35 2.81
N GLN A 555 36.36 -12.28 3.31
CA GLN A 555 36.81 -13.60 3.73
C GLN A 555 35.59 -14.50 3.95
N ASN A 556 35.54 -15.57 3.15
CA ASN A 556 34.83 -16.85 3.30
C ASN A 556 34.21 -17.28 1.97
N SER A 557 35.10 -17.62 1.03
CA SER A 557 34.79 -18.48 -0.11
C SER A 557 35.53 -19.81 0.09
N GLU A 558 34.90 -20.73 0.81
CA GLU A 558 35.21 -22.16 0.71
C GLU A 558 33.88 -22.86 0.42
N THR A 559 33.63 -23.09 -0.87
CA THR A 559 32.49 -23.89 -1.33
C THR A 559 32.95 -25.34 -1.45
N ASP A 560 32.58 -26.15 -0.47
CA ASP A 560 32.62 -27.60 -0.61
C ASP A 560 31.48 -28.07 -1.53
N LYS A 561 31.85 -28.87 -2.54
CA LYS A 561 30.93 -29.47 -3.50
C LYS A 561 30.14 -30.59 -2.82
N PHE A 562 28.95 -30.29 -2.30
CA PHE A 562 28.04 -31.32 -1.81
C PHE A 562 27.16 -31.88 -2.95
N ILE A 563 27.44 -33.14 -3.31
CA ILE A 563 26.61 -33.96 -4.20
C ILE A 563 25.44 -34.52 -3.38
N TRP A 564 24.21 -34.24 -3.82
CA TRP A 564 22.98 -34.72 -3.17
C TRP A 564 22.69 -36.18 -3.58
N LYS A 565 22.54 -37.08 -2.61
CA LYS A 565 21.90 -38.41 -2.79
C LYS A 565 20.68 -38.49 -1.87
N PRO A 566 19.46 -38.75 -2.39
CA PRO A 566 18.28 -38.91 -1.54
C PRO A 566 18.35 -40.21 -0.75
N LYS A 567 18.11 -40.13 0.58
CA LYS A 567 17.76 -41.29 1.41
C LYS A 567 16.28 -41.63 1.14
N ALA A 568 16.03 -42.86 0.73
CA ALA A 568 14.70 -43.43 0.66
C ALA A 568 14.12 -43.50 2.08
N VAL A 569 12.90 -42.99 2.26
CA VAL A 569 12.10 -43.18 3.48
C VAL A 569 11.09 -44.28 3.16
N GLU A 570 11.24 -45.41 3.86
CA GLU A 570 10.31 -46.53 3.81
C GLU A 570 8.94 -46.12 4.36
N LYS A 571 7.90 -46.53 3.63
CA LYS A 571 6.51 -46.44 4.04
C LYS A 571 6.25 -47.46 5.16
N VAL A 572 5.75 -46.99 6.29
CA VAL A 572 4.95 -47.84 7.19
C VAL A 572 3.51 -47.38 7.07
N VAL A 573 2.70 -48.27 6.53
CA VAL A 573 1.23 -48.21 6.47
C VAL A 573 0.73 -48.62 7.85
N ASP A 574 -0.19 -47.85 8.43
CA ASP A 574 -1.09 -48.39 9.44
C ASP A 574 -2.51 -47.88 9.15
N GLU A 575 -3.32 -48.79 8.63
CA GLU A 575 -4.76 -48.69 8.47
C GLU A 575 -5.39 -49.28 9.73
N SER A 576 -6.11 -48.49 10.52
CA SER A 576 -7.32 -49.00 11.19
C SER A 576 -8.14 -47.91 11.91
N ARG A 577 -9.47 -48.09 11.80
CA ARG A 577 -10.58 -47.59 12.63
C ARG A 577 -11.25 -46.27 12.26
N PHE A 578 -12.23 -46.41 11.37
CA PHE A 578 -13.55 -45.81 11.50
C PHE A 578 -14.33 -46.47 12.66
N GLN A 579 -14.99 -45.68 13.52
CA GLN A 579 -16.38 -45.89 13.97
C GLN A 579 -16.87 -44.72 14.86
N GLU A 580 -17.94 -44.08 14.37
CA GLU A 580 -19.16 -43.57 15.01
C GLU A 580 -19.18 -43.14 16.49
N ALA A 581 -19.76 -41.95 16.76
CA ALA A 581 -20.91 -41.79 17.67
C ALA A 581 -21.52 -40.37 17.57
N GLU A 582 -22.84 -40.35 17.39
CA GLU A 582 -23.76 -39.22 17.62
C GLU A 582 -23.98 -39.01 19.14
N SER A 583 -24.30 -37.77 19.57
CA SER A 583 -24.94 -37.42 20.86
C SER A 583 -25.07 -35.88 20.90
N SER A 584 -26.24 -35.27 20.64
CA SER A 584 -27.50 -35.10 21.42
C SER A 584 -27.51 -33.91 22.38
N ASP A 585 -28.62 -33.18 22.31
CA ASP A 585 -29.03 -31.97 23.01
C ASP A 585 -29.17 -32.06 24.54
N ASP A 586 -29.23 -30.86 25.16
CA ASP A 586 -30.08 -30.41 26.31
C ASP A 586 -29.25 -29.57 27.32
N GLU A 587 -29.38 -28.25 27.37
CA GLU A 587 -30.44 -27.38 27.95
C GLU A 587 -30.18 -26.90 29.40
N LEU A 588 -30.73 -25.70 29.69
CA LEU A 588 -30.95 -24.98 30.96
C LEU A 588 -29.86 -23.96 31.40
N ALA A 589 -30.08 -22.64 31.28
CA ALA A 589 -30.92 -21.73 32.12
C ALA A 589 -30.38 -21.65 33.56
N ASP A 590 -30.19 -20.53 34.27
CA ASP A 590 -30.73 -19.16 34.30
C ASP A 590 -29.83 -18.41 35.35
N HIS A 591 -29.50 -17.11 35.33
CA HIS A 591 -30.34 -16.00 35.83
C HIS A 591 -29.63 -14.62 35.70
N GLN A 592 -30.45 -13.65 35.30
CA GLN A 592 -30.51 -12.19 35.54
C GLN A 592 -29.58 -11.54 36.60
N PHE A 593 -28.95 -10.40 36.26
CA PHE A 593 -29.40 -9.04 36.70
C PHE A 593 -28.56 -7.87 36.13
N SER A 594 -29.20 -6.68 36.07
CA SER A 594 -28.68 -5.31 35.86
C SER A 594 -28.52 -4.84 34.41
N LEU A 595 -29.54 -4.28 33.74
CA LEU A 595 -30.23 -2.98 33.91
C LEU A 595 -29.30 -1.76 33.70
N LEU A 596 -29.60 -1.01 32.61
CA LEU A 596 -29.02 0.28 32.16
C LEU A 596 -27.65 0.22 31.47
N ASP A 597 -27.66 -0.21 30.20
CA ASP A 597 -26.68 0.26 29.22
C ASP A 597 -27.41 0.59 27.92
N LEU A 598 -27.74 1.88 27.74
CA LEU A 598 -28.25 2.43 26.49
C LEU A 598 -27.12 2.39 25.46
N LYS A 599 -26.93 1.25 24.79
CA LYS A 599 -26.13 1.20 23.58
C LYS A 599 -26.77 2.11 22.53
N PRO A 600 -26.03 3.06 21.93
CA PRO A 600 -26.48 3.68 20.70
C PRO A 600 -26.67 2.56 19.67
N ARG A 601 -27.87 2.48 19.13
CA ARG A 601 -28.24 1.53 18.07
C ARG A 601 -27.48 1.94 16.81
N GLU A 602 -26.21 1.53 16.68
CA GLU A 602 -25.54 1.53 15.38
C GLU A 602 -26.35 0.61 14.47
N LEU A 603 -26.99 1.20 13.46
CA LEU A 603 -27.53 0.44 12.34
C LEU A 603 -26.41 -0.44 11.80
N VAL A 604 -26.52 -1.74 12.03
CA VAL A 604 -25.74 -2.75 11.35
C VAL A 604 -26.27 -2.80 9.91
N GLU A 605 -25.80 -1.86 9.09
CA GLU A 605 -25.87 -2.02 7.64
C GLU A 605 -24.91 -3.17 7.28
N ALA A 606 -25.47 -4.22 6.68
CA ALA A 606 -24.70 -5.32 6.13
C ALA A 606 -23.71 -4.78 5.09
N SER A 607 -22.47 -4.58 5.51
CA SER A 607 -21.38 -4.13 4.64
C SER A 607 -21.10 -5.22 3.60
N SER A 608 -21.56 -5.03 2.37
CA SER A 608 -20.95 -5.65 1.21
C SER A 608 -19.46 -5.32 1.27
N LYS A 609 -18.61 -6.27 1.69
CA LYS A 609 -17.19 -6.06 1.92
C LYS A 609 -16.58 -5.42 0.67
N ARG A 610 -16.05 -4.21 0.82
CA ARG A 610 -15.38 -3.46 -0.24
C ARG A 610 -14.00 -4.08 -0.45
N GLN A 611 -13.94 -5.24 -1.09
CA GLN A 611 -12.68 -5.94 -1.32
C GLN A 611 -11.91 -5.27 -2.46
N ALA A 612 -10.75 -4.70 -2.13
CA ALA A 612 -9.74 -4.45 -3.14
C ALA A 612 -9.18 -5.79 -3.63
N MET A 613 -8.73 -5.84 -4.89
CA MET A 613 -8.13 -7.04 -5.46
C MET A 613 -6.63 -6.83 -5.69
N ALA A 614 -5.81 -7.60 -4.99
CA ALA A 614 -4.38 -7.72 -5.25
C ALA A 614 -4.12 -8.30 -6.65
N VAL A 615 -3.13 -7.75 -7.35
CA VAL A 615 -2.71 -8.21 -8.68
C VAL A 615 -1.40 -8.98 -8.59
N ASP A 616 -1.36 -10.07 -9.35
CA ASP A 616 -0.18 -10.91 -9.50
C ASP A 616 0.68 -10.42 -10.68
N VAL A 617 1.99 -10.21 -10.48
CA VAL A 617 2.89 -9.74 -11.55
C VAL A 617 2.82 -10.62 -12.80
N ALA A 618 2.76 -11.94 -12.64
CA ALA A 618 2.69 -12.83 -13.79
C ALA A 618 1.33 -12.78 -14.49
N GLU A 619 0.30 -12.24 -13.84
CA GLU A 619 -1.00 -11.94 -14.45
C GLU A 619 -0.98 -10.56 -15.12
N VAL A 620 -0.33 -9.55 -14.52
CA VAL A 620 -0.09 -8.24 -15.17
C VAL A 620 0.64 -8.44 -16.49
N TYR A 621 1.74 -9.20 -16.51
CA TYR A 621 2.49 -9.48 -17.75
C TYR A 621 1.68 -10.31 -18.76
N ARG A 622 0.75 -11.16 -18.29
CA ARG A 622 -0.16 -11.91 -19.18
C ARG A 622 -1.27 -11.02 -19.75
N ASN A 623 -1.75 -10.02 -19.00
CA ASN A 623 -2.87 -9.17 -19.38
C ASN A 623 -2.44 -7.86 -20.06
N SER A 624 -1.23 -7.36 -19.81
CA SER A 624 -0.66 -6.19 -20.49
C SER A 624 -0.31 -6.49 -21.95
N GLN A 625 -0.14 -7.76 -22.28
CA GLN A 625 -0.37 -8.28 -23.62
C GLN A 625 -1.89 -8.48 -23.74
N GLN A 626 -2.64 -7.46 -24.19
CA GLN A 626 -3.95 -7.75 -24.78
C GLN A 626 -3.69 -8.80 -25.84
N ARG A 627 -4.04 -10.06 -25.54
CA ARG A 627 -3.74 -11.18 -26.42
C ARG A 627 -4.59 -10.95 -27.65
N GLU A 628 -4.00 -10.37 -28.69
CA GLU A 628 -4.64 -10.29 -30.00
C GLU A 628 -5.10 -11.72 -30.31
N VAL A 629 -6.38 -11.89 -30.62
CA VAL A 629 -6.96 -13.16 -31.02
C VAL A 629 -7.71 -12.94 -32.31
N PHE A 630 -7.59 -13.90 -33.23
CA PHE A 630 -8.38 -13.89 -34.46
C PHE A 630 -9.58 -14.84 -34.31
N VAL A 631 -10.77 -14.39 -34.70
CA VAL A 631 -11.96 -15.25 -34.64
C VAL A 631 -12.06 -16.04 -35.94
N TYR A 632 -12.08 -17.37 -35.86
CA TYR A 632 -12.22 -18.26 -37.00
C TYR A 632 -13.46 -17.91 -37.83
N ASP A 633 -13.31 -17.94 -39.15
CA ASP A 633 -14.35 -17.59 -40.12
C ASP A 633 -14.77 -16.10 -40.12
N SER A 634 -14.22 -15.27 -39.24
CA SER A 634 -14.52 -13.83 -39.22
C SER A 634 -13.73 -13.06 -40.28
N MET A 635 -14.24 -11.87 -40.62
CA MET A 635 -13.58 -10.94 -41.53
C MET A 635 -12.78 -9.92 -40.71
N VAL A 636 -11.49 -9.77 -41.02
CA VAL A 636 -10.63 -8.73 -40.43
C VAL A 636 -10.53 -7.54 -41.36
N SER A 637 -10.30 -6.35 -40.81
CA SER A 637 -10.11 -5.11 -41.59
C SER A 637 -8.75 -5.03 -42.32
N ILE A 638 -7.93 -6.07 -42.24
CA ILE A 638 -6.60 -6.12 -42.87
C ILE A 638 -6.79 -6.45 -44.35
N GLN A 639 -6.30 -5.56 -45.22
CA GLN A 639 -6.34 -5.71 -46.67
C GLN A 639 -4.93 -5.86 -47.23
N ASN A 640 -4.82 -6.55 -48.38
CA ASN A 640 -3.57 -6.62 -49.12
C ASN A 640 -3.25 -5.23 -49.71
N ASN A 641 -2.14 -4.63 -49.30
CA ASN A 641 -1.74 -3.28 -49.68
C ASN A 641 -0.21 -3.15 -49.69
N SER A 642 0.32 -1.91 -49.75
CA SER A 642 1.77 -1.65 -49.78
C SER A 642 2.55 -2.17 -48.57
N THR A 643 1.89 -2.43 -47.44
CA THR A 643 2.53 -2.87 -46.20
C THR A 643 2.04 -4.22 -45.71
N ASN A 644 0.99 -4.80 -46.29
CA ASN A 644 0.39 -6.05 -45.80
C ASN A 644 0.22 -7.05 -46.94
N GLU A 645 0.75 -8.25 -46.77
CA GLU A 645 0.56 -9.40 -47.66
C GLU A 645 -0.28 -10.47 -46.95
N LEU A 646 -1.33 -10.97 -47.61
CA LEU A 646 -2.25 -11.96 -47.05
C LEU A 646 -2.11 -13.29 -47.78
N ARG A 647 -1.83 -14.36 -47.05
CA ARG A 647 -1.60 -15.69 -47.61
C ARG A 647 -2.51 -16.75 -46.96
N PRO A 648 -3.37 -17.46 -47.74
CA PRO A 648 -4.37 -18.40 -47.22
C PRO A 648 -3.80 -19.78 -46.86
N ASN A 649 -2.48 -19.88 -46.62
CA ASN A 649 -1.83 -21.15 -46.32
C ASN A 649 -2.42 -21.78 -45.04
N LYS A 650 -2.81 -23.06 -45.14
CA LYS A 650 -3.38 -23.84 -44.03
C LYS A 650 -2.34 -24.67 -43.28
N SER A 651 -1.15 -24.84 -43.86
CA SER A 651 -0.03 -25.62 -43.29
C SER A 651 1.32 -25.03 -43.73
N VAL A 652 2.36 -25.20 -42.91
CA VAL A 652 3.73 -24.70 -43.16
C VAL A 652 4.30 -25.22 -44.46
N THR A 653 4.02 -26.48 -44.78
CA THR A 653 4.55 -27.18 -45.96
C THR A 653 4.13 -26.53 -47.28
N THR A 654 3.06 -25.74 -47.26
CA THR A 654 2.54 -25.03 -48.45
C THR A 654 3.17 -23.66 -48.64
N ILE A 655 4.02 -23.19 -47.71
CA ILE A 655 4.66 -21.88 -47.75
C ILE A 655 5.95 -21.98 -48.55
N SER A 656 5.98 -21.31 -49.71
CA SER A 656 7.19 -21.22 -50.54
C SER A 656 8.16 -20.18 -50.01
N ALA A 657 9.35 -20.60 -49.61
CA ALA A 657 10.42 -19.69 -49.17
C ALA A 657 10.75 -18.64 -50.24
N ASN A 658 10.76 -19.00 -51.53
CA ASN A 658 11.03 -18.05 -52.62
C ASN A 658 10.01 -16.91 -52.63
N THR A 659 8.73 -17.23 -52.46
CA THR A 659 7.66 -16.23 -52.45
C THR A 659 7.74 -15.31 -51.23
N VAL A 660 8.09 -15.86 -50.07
CA VAL A 660 8.27 -15.03 -48.86
C VAL A 660 9.45 -14.07 -49.04
N VAL A 661 10.60 -14.56 -49.54
CA VAL A 661 11.77 -13.73 -49.82
C VAL A 661 11.46 -12.60 -50.81
N GLN A 662 10.71 -12.89 -51.87
CA GLN A 662 10.30 -11.87 -52.85
C GLN A 662 9.49 -10.75 -52.19
N HIS A 663 8.54 -11.08 -51.33
CA HIS A 663 7.75 -10.08 -50.61
C HIS A 663 8.57 -9.30 -49.59
N VAL A 664 9.45 -9.97 -48.85
CA VAL A 664 10.34 -9.32 -47.88
C VAL A 664 11.24 -8.32 -48.61
N CYS A 665 11.88 -8.73 -49.70
CA CYS A 665 12.69 -7.87 -50.56
C CYS A 665 11.87 -6.68 -51.09
N GLY A 666 10.68 -6.92 -51.64
CA GLY A 666 9.79 -5.86 -52.13
C GLY A 666 9.33 -4.86 -51.07
N MET A 667 8.98 -5.34 -49.87
CA MET A 667 8.55 -4.50 -48.74
C MET A 667 9.71 -3.65 -48.19
N LEU A 668 10.90 -4.22 -48.08
CA LEU A 668 12.08 -3.49 -47.61
C LEU A 668 12.56 -2.44 -48.63
N ASN A 669 12.58 -2.79 -49.92
CA ASN A 669 12.95 -1.85 -50.98
C ASN A 669 11.95 -0.70 -51.16
N SER A 670 10.70 -0.87 -50.73
CA SER A 670 9.73 0.24 -50.67
C SER A 670 9.98 1.21 -49.50
N GLY A 671 10.90 0.88 -48.59
CA GLY A 671 11.23 1.69 -47.40
C GLY A 671 10.13 1.75 -46.33
N LYS A 672 8.99 1.09 -46.55
CA LYS A 672 7.80 1.11 -45.66
C LYS A 672 7.75 -0.05 -44.68
N GLY A 673 8.60 -1.08 -44.85
CA GLY A 673 8.49 -2.33 -44.09
C GLY A 673 7.18 -3.05 -44.41
N GLY A 674 6.69 -3.89 -43.49
CA GLY A 674 5.39 -4.52 -43.68
C GLY A 674 5.13 -5.76 -42.83
N ASN A 675 4.00 -6.40 -43.11
CA ASN A 675 3.53 -7.59 -42.44
C ASN A 675 3.14 -8.65 -43.49
N ILE A 676 3.62 -9.87 -43.32
CA ILE A 676 3.18 -11.02 -44.11
C ILE A 676 2.36 -11.94 -43.21
N TYR A 677 1.07 -12.07 -43.50
CA TYR A 677 0.12 -12.87 -42.72
C TYR A 677 -0.13 -14.21 -43.38
N PHE A 678 0.00 -15.29 -42.61
CA PHE A 678 -0.36 -16.65 -42.99
C PHE A 678 -1.60 -17.09 -42.22
N GLY A 679 -2.54 -17.74 -42.91
CA GLY A 679 -3.82 -18.15 -42.34
C GLY A 679 -4.93 -17.11 -42.50
N LEU A 680 -4.73 -16.10 -43.36
CA LEU A 680 -5.78 -15.14 -43.77
C LEU A 680 -6.07 -15.31 -45.27
N SER A 681 -7.36 -15.29 -45.64
CA SER A 681 -7.76 -15.29 -47.04
C SER A 681 -7.39 -13.96 -47.73
N PRO A 682 -7.31 -13.91 -49.08
CA PRO A 682 -7.10 -12.65 -49.79
C PRO A 682 -8.16 -11.57 -49.50
N LEU A 683 -9.33 -11.96 -49.01
CA LEU A 683 -10.41 -11.06 -48.61
C LEU A 683 -10.35 -10.68 -47.11
N GLY A 684 -9.35 -11.15 -46.36
CA GLY A 684 -9.25 -10.91 -44.91
C GLY A 684 -10.09 -11.88 -44.08
N LYS A 685 -10.50 -13.04 -44.61
CA LYS A 685 -11.21 -14.07 -43.83
C LYS A 685 -10.21 -14.88 -43.01
N VAL A 686 -10.45 -15.05 -41.71
CA VAL A 686 -9.59 -15.84 -40.81
C VAL A 686 -9.79 -17.33 -41.07
N VAL A 687 -8.74 -18.00 -41.54
CA VAL A 687 -8.71 -19.47 -41.76
C VAL A 687 -7.83 -20.15 -40.72
N GLY A 688 -6.73 -19.51 -40.33
CA GLY A 688 -5.70 -20.07 -39.48
C GLY A 688 -4.79 -21.09 -40.19
N ILE A 689 -3.59 -21.25 -39.65
CA ILE A 689 -2.60 -22.26 -40.00
C ILE A 689 -2.44 -23.20 -38.80
N LYS A 690 -2.47 -24.51 -39.07
CA LYS A 690 -2.21 -25.51 -38.03
C LYS A 690 -0.71 -25.62 -37.78
N LEU A 691 -0.29 -25.32 -36.55
CA LEU A 691 1.08 -25.32 -36.08
C LEU A 691 1.16 -25.90 -34.67
N ASN A 692 1.71 -27.10 -34.55
CA ASN A 692 2.13 -27.60 -33.25
C ASN A 692 3.41 -26.87 -32.77
N ARG A 693 3.94 -27.24 -31.61
CA ARG A 693 5.15 -26.59 -31.05
C ARG A 693 6.36 -26.72 -31.98
N ASP A 694 6.62 -27.92 -32.50
CA ASP A 694 7.80 -28.20 -33.31
C ASP A 694 7.71 -27.49 -34.68
N GLU A 695 6.52 -27.43 -35.27
CA GLU A 695 6.25 -26.71 -36.52
C GLU A 695 6.39 -25.18 -36.35
N ARG A 696 6.06 -24.61 -35.18
CA ARG A 696 6.31 -23.19 -34.90
C ARG A 696 7.81 -22.91 -34.85
N ASP A 697 8.56 -23.73 -34.13
CA ASP A 697 10.01 -23.59 -34.02
C ASP A 697 10.68 -23.78 -35.38
N GLU A 698 10.25 -24.77 -36.17
CA GLU A 698 10.73 -25.01 -37.54
C GLU A 698 10.39 -23.84 -38.47
N PHE A 699 9.18 -23.29 -38.40
CA PHE A 699 8.79 -22.11 -39.18
C PHE A 699 9.69 -20.91 -38.86
N ARG A 700 9.95 -20.64 -37.58
CA ARG A 700 10.82 -19.54 -37.15
C ARG A 700 12.25 -19.73 -37.64
N LEU A 701 12.82 -20.93 -37.46
CA LEU A 701 14.15 -21.26 -37.96
C LEU A 701 14.23 -21.18 -39.49
N GLY A 702 13.15 -21.56 -40.19
CA GLY A 702 13.04 -21.45 -41.64
C GLY A 702 13.08 -19.99 -42.10
N VAL A 703 12.33 -19.10 -41.43
CA VAL A 703 12.37 -17.65 -41.69
C VAL A 703 13.77 -17.10 -41.39
N ASP A 704 14.39 -17.45 -40.25
CA ASP A 704 15.72 -16.98 -39.89
C ASP A 704 16.78 -17.36 -40.93
N ARG A 705 16.83 -18.64 -41.33
CA ARG A 705 17.76 -19.11 -42.39
C ARG A 705 17.50 -18.39 -43.71
N MET A 706 16.24 -18.22 -44.07
CA MET A 706 15.85 -17.51 -45.28
C MET A 706 16.33 -16.04 -45.27
N MET A 707 16.22 -15.34 -44.14
CA MET A 707 16.68 -13.96 -44.00
C MET A 707 18.21 -13.80 -44.05
N LEU A 708 18.95 -14.81 -43.59
CA LEU A 708 20.41 -14.83 -43.58
C LEU A 708 21.01 -15.26 -44.92
N ASP A 709 20.44 -16.28 -45.54
CA ASP A 709 21.07 -16.98 -46.67
C ASP A 709 20.60 -16.45 -48.04
N ARG A 710 19.41 -15.84 -48.12
CA ARG A 710 18.78 -15.50 -49.41
C ARG A 710 18.60 -14.01 -49.67
N LEU A 711 18.92 -13.15 -48.71
CA LEU A 711 18.83 -11.70 -48.86
C LEU A 711 20.21 -11.07 -48.76
N SER A 712 20.48 -10.10 -49.64
CA SER A 712 21.69 -9.29 -49.60
C SER A 712 21.33 -7.80 -49.62
N PRO A 713 21.68 -7.01 -48.59
CA PRO A 713 22.33 -7.42 -47.34
C PRO A 713 21.44 -8.35 -46.50
N CYS A 714 22.06 -9.20 -45.67
CA CYS A 714 21.33 -10.10 -44.78
C CYS A 714 20.60 -9.33 -43.68
N LEU A 715 19.46 -9.86 -43.23
CA LEU A 715 18.64 -9.22 -42.19
C LEU A 715 18.93 -9.81 -40.82
N LEU A 716 19.19 -8.94 -39.86
CA LEU A 716 19.35 -9.30 -38.45
C LEU A 716 17.99 -9.48 -37.78
N HIS A 717 17.95 -10.26 -36.68
CA HIS A 717 16.75 -10.46 -35.86
C HIS A 717 16.15 -9.17 -35.26
N SER A 718 16.86 -8.05 -35.29
CA SER A 718 16.31 -6.74 -34.91
C SER A 718 15.43 -6.11 -35.99
N SER A 719 15.53 -6.60 -37.24
CA SER A 719 14.86 -6.03 -38.41
C SER A 719 13.58 -6.77 -38.79
N PHE A 720 13.30 -7.90 -38.14
CA PHE A 720 12.06 -8.65 -38.33
C PHE A 720 11.65 -9.41 -37.06
N ASP A 721 10.37 -9.77 -36.96
CA ASP A 721 9.85 -10.63 -35.89
C ASP A 721 8.81 -11.61 -36.44
N VAL A 722 8.61 -12.74 -35.76
CA VAL A 722 7.61 -13.76 -36.12
C VAL A 722 6.62 -13.91 -34.97
N VAL A 723 5.39 -13.48 -35.20
CA VAL A 723 4.32 -13.45 -34.20
C VAL A 723 3.29 -14.53 -34.52
N TYR A 724 2.89 -15.30 -33.50
CA TYR A 724 1.84 -16.32 -33.61
C TYR A 724 0.62 -15.88 -32.81
N THR A 725 -0.46 -15.53 -33.51
CA THR A 725 -1.70 -15.04 -32.90
C THR A 725 -2.73 -16.17 -32.88
N PRO A 726 -3.27 -16.60 -31.72
CA PRO A 726 -4.16 -17.75 -31.66
C PRO A 726 -5.52 -17.47 -32.35
N VAL A 727 -6.11 -18.53 -32.93
CA VAL A 727 -7.43 -18.49 -33.54
C VAL A 727 -8.47 -19.07 -32.59
N VAL A 728 -9.54 -18.33 -32.32
CA VAL A 728 -10.65 -18.73 -31.44
C VAL A 728 -11.92 -19.00 -32.24
N ARG A 729 -12.78 -19.90 -31.77
CA ARG A 729 -14.08 -20.17 -32.41
C ARG A 729 -15.16 -19.24 -31.84
N LYS A 730 -15.95 -18.60 -32.71
CA LYS A 730 -17.14 -17.83 -32.30
C LYS A 730 -18.20 -18.80 -31.77
N ARG A 731 -18.63 -18.66 -30.52
CA ARG A 731 -19.78 -19.41 -29.99
C ARG A 731 -21.09 -18.80 -30.52
N THR A 732 -22.07 -19.64 -30.80
CA THR A 732 -23.42 -19.25 -31.22
C THR A 732 -24.17 -18.60 -30.05
N VAL A 733 -25.10 -17.70 -30.36
CA VAL A 733 -25.72 -16.64 -29.52
C VAL A 733 -26.46 -17.13 -28.25
N GLU A 734 -26.54 -18.44 -27.99
CA GLU A 734 -27.31 -18.99 -26.85
C GLU A 734 -26.50 -19.17 -25.55
N GLU A 735 -25.19 -18.89 -25.52
CA GLU A 735 -24.32 -19.10 -24.33
C GLU A 735 -23.49 -17.86 -23.93
N ASP A 736 -24.01 -16.64 -24.09
CA ASP A 736 -23.25 -15.39 -23.99
C ASP A 736 -23.06 -14.80 -22.58
N ILE A 737 -23.12 -15.60 -21.51
CA ILE A 737 -22.92 -15.08 -20.15
C ILE A 737 -21.88 -15.94 -19.41
N ILE A 738 -20.61 -15.46 -19.41
CA ILE A 738 -19.50 -15.71 -18.45
C ILE A 738 -18.26 -16.51 -18.90
N ARG A 739 -18.13 -17.06 -20.12
CA ARG A 739 -16.90 -17.84 -20.48
C ARG A 739 -16.07 -17.26 -21.63
N ASP A 740 -14.75 -17.30 -21.46
CA ASP A 740 -13.73 -16.89 -22.43
C ASP A 740 -13.89 -17.65 -23.78
N PRO A 741 -13.55 -17.02 -24.93
CA PRO A 741 -13.63 -17.65 -26.24
C PRO A 741 -12.71 -18.88 -26.32
N GLU A 742 -13.22 -19.96 -26.93
CA GLU A 742 -12.51 -21.25 -27.00
C GLU A 742 -11.42 -21.21 -28.10
N GLU A 743 -10.15 -21.30 -27.67
CA GLU A 743 -9.00 -21.42 -28.57
C GLU A 743 -9.05 -22.74 -29.35
N ILE A 744 -8.88 -22.65 -30.68
CA ILE A 744 -8.75 -23.84 -31.52
C ILE A 744 -7.32 -24.37 -31.31
N PRO A 745 -7.13 -25.61 -30.83
CA PRO A 745 -5.81 -26.17 -30.54
C PRO A 745 -4.91 -26.12 -31.77
N ASP A 746 -3.66 -25.71 -31.55
CA ASP A 746 -2.62 -25.62 -32.58
C ASP A 746 -3.01 -24.78 -33.81
N CYS A 747 -3.96 -23.85 -33.72
CA CYS A 747 -4.39 -23.02 -34.85
C CYS A 747 -4.05 -21.55 -34.62
N PHE A 748 -3.24 -20.98 -35.51
CA PHE A 748 -2.71 -19.62 -35.36
C PHE A 748 -2.88 -18.83 -36.66
N VAL A 749 -2.86 -17.50 -36.58
CA VAL A 749 -2.47 -16.63 -37.69
C VAL A 749 -1.03 -16.24 -37.44
N THR A 750 -0.14 -16.62 -38.34
CA THR A 750 1.30 -16.33 -38.21
C THR A 750 1.63 -15.07 -38.99
N LYS A 751 2.33 -14.13 -38.36
CA LYS A 751 2.69 -12.84 -38.96
C LYS A 751 4.21 -12.66 -38.92
N ILE A 752 4.82 -12.43 -40.08
CA ILE A 752 6.19 -11.91 -40.16
C ILE A 752 6.10 -10.38 -40.18
N VAL A 753 6.66 -9.72 -39.17
CA VAL A 753 6.78 -8.26 -39.07
C VAL A 753 8.13 -7.85 -39.64
N LEU A 754 8.16 -6.85 -40.51
CA LEU A 754 9.38 -6.28 -41.07
C LEU A 754 9.48 -4.81 -40.66
N THR A 755 10.60 -4.45 -40.04
CA THR A 755 10.87 -3.06 -39.64
C THR A 755 11.22 -2.23 -40.87
N PRO A 756 10.65 -1.02 -41.04
CA PRO A 756 11.00 -0.14 -42.15
C PRO A 756 12.50 0.19 -42.15
N THR A 757 13.16 -0.05 -43.28
CA THR A 757 14.58 0.25 -43.47
C THR A 757 14.72 1.15 -44.68
N ARG A 758 15.25 2.38 -44.50
CA ARG A 758 15.49 3.34 -45.60
C ARG A 758 16.97 3.32 -46.00
N GLY A 759 17.23 3.60 -47.28
CA GLY A 759 18.60 3.78 -47.79
C GLY A 759 19.40 2.49 -48.01
N ALA A 760 18.79 1.31 -47.88
CA ALA A 760 19.43 0.02 -48.17
C ALA A 760 18.65 -0.72 -49.27
N LEU A 761 19.35 -1.11 -50.34
CA LEU A 761 18.79 -1.90 -51.44
C LEU A 761 19.03 -3.38 -51.16
N HIS A 762 17.95 -4.15 -51.17
CA HIS A 762 17.95 -5.58 -50.89
C HIS A 762 17.75 -6.36 -52.19
N THR A 763 18.56 -7.40 -52.40
CA THR A 763 18.45 -8.34 -53.51
C THR A 763 18.16 -9.74 -53.00
N VAL A 764 17.48 -10.54 -53.81
CA VAL A 764 17.25 -11.96 -53.58
C VAL A 764 18.36 -12.74 -54.26
N ASN A 765 19.06 -13.55 -53.47
CA ASN A 765 20.39 -14.08 -53.78
C ASN A 765 21.40 -12.95 -54.07
N PRO A 766 22.73 -13.19 -53.97
CA PRO A 766 23.71 -12.15 -54.21
C PRO A 766 23.71 -11.70 -55.69
N GLY A 767 22.94 -10.65 -56.02
CA GLY A 767 22.98 -9.94 -57.31
C GLY A 767 22.05 -10.42 -58.42
N GLU A 768 21.11 -11.34 -58.18
CA GLU A 768 20.28 -11.93 -59.26
C GLU A 768 18.96 -11.19 -59.50
N GLU A 769 18.16 -10.92 -58.46
CA GLU A 769 16.82 -10.36 -58.61
C GLU A 769 16.50 -9.30 -57.54
N CYS A 770 15.87 -8.21 -57.95
CA CYS A 770 15.35 -7.19 -57.04
C CYS A 770 13.83 -7.14 -57.15
N PHE A 771 13.15 -7.01 -56.02
CA PHE A 771 11.70 -6.87 -55.98
C PHE A 771 11.33 -5.52 -55.38
N TYR A 772 10.23 -4.95 -55.86
CA TYR A 772 9.61 -3.74 -55.30
C TYR A 772 8.12 -3.94 -55.12
N ARG A 773 7.54 -3.35 -54.07
CA ARG A 773 6.12 -3.48 -53.74
C ARG A 773 5.31 -2.24 -54.12
N PHE A 774 4.54 -2.36 -55.21
CA PHE A 774 3.58 -1.36 -55.67
C PHE A 774 2.17 -1.68 -55.14
N GLY A 775 1.75 -1.01 -54.07
CA GLY A 775 0.46 -1.31 -53.45
C GLY A 775 0.39 -2.79 -53.07
N SER A 776 -0.62 -3.51 -53.57
CA SER A 776 -0.80 -4.95 -53.30
C SER A 776 0.06 -5.89 -54.17
N ARG A 777 0.88 -5.37 -55.09
CA ARG A 777 1.66 -6.18 -56.03
C ARG A 777 3.15 -6.07 -55.75
N THR A 778 3.85 -7.20 -55.85
CA THR A 778 5.32 -7.26 -55.79
C THR A 778 5.84 -7.60 -57.19
N THR A 779 6.68 -6.76 -57.76
CA THR A 779 7.21 -6.89 -59.12
C THR A 779 8.72 -6.99 -59.10
N SER A 780 9.28 -7.82 -59.98
CA SER A 780 10.72 -7.86 -60.23
C SER A 780 11.13 -6.63 -61.04
N LEU A 781 12.25 -6.02 -60.66
CA LEU A 781 12.86 -4.88 -61.32
C LEU A 781 14.36 -5.13 -61.42
N SER A 782 15.02 -4.54 -62.42
CA SER A 782 16.48 -4.46 -62.42
C SER A 782 16.98 -3.52 -61.32
N ILE A 783 18.22 -3.71 -60.89
CA ILE A 783 18.87 -2.83 -59.88
C ILE A 783 18.85 -1.37 -60.34
N GLN A 784 19.00 -1.10 -61.64
CA GLN A 784 19.00 0.26 -62.18
C GLN A 784 17.61 0.90 -62.14
N GLU A 785 16.58 0.17 -62.55
CA GLU A 785 15.18 0.63 -62.48
C GLU A 785 14.78 0.90 -61.03
N LEU A 786 15.15 0.01 -60.10
CA LEU A 786 14.87 0.17 -58.68
C LEU A 786 15.56 1.40 -58.09
N ARG A 787 16.85 1.62 -58.40
CA ARG A 787 17.57 2.83 -57.97
C ARG A 787 16.91 4.09 -58.49
N HIS A 788 16.53 4.10 -59.77
CA HIS A 788 15.87 5.26 -60.37
C HIS A 788 14.51 5.53 -59.71
N LEU A 789 13.73 4.47 -59.44
CA LEU A 789 12.45 4.58 -58.75
C LEU A 789 12.60 5.15 -57.32
N ILE A 790 13.56 4.66 -56.54
CA ILE A 790 13.81 5.16 -55.18
C ILE A 790 14.21 6.64 -55.23
N ILE A 791 15.07 7.04 -56.18
CA ILE A 791 15.45 8.45 -56.36
C ILE A 791 14.22 9.30 -56.68
N LEU A 792 13.34 8.86 -57.59
CA LEU A 792 12.13 9.60 -57.94
C LEU A 792 11.18 9.77 -56.74
N GLU A 793 11.00 8.72 -55.93
CA GLU A 793 10.17 8.78 -54.72
C GLU A 793 10.77 9.71 -53.65
N GLU A 794 12.09 9.67 -53.46
CA GLU A 794 12.79 10.59 -52.55
C GLU A 794 12.69 12.05 -53.05
N GLU A 795 12.89 12.29 -54.35
CA GLU A 795 12.74 13.61 -54.96
C GLU A 795 11.31 14.15 -54.81
N GLU A 796 10.29 13.30 -54.95
CA GLU A 796 8.90 13.68 -54.73
C GLU A 796 8.64 14.03 -53.24
N GLU A 797 9.14 13.25 -52.29
CA GLU A 797 9.02 13.53 -50.85
C GLU A 797 9.71 14.86 -50.49
N PHE A 798 10.91 15.10 -51.03
CA PHE A 798 11.64 16.35 -50.79
C PHE A 798 11.02 17.55 -51.51
N ARG A 799 10.37 17.36 -52.66
CA ARG A 799 9.69 18.45 -53.38
C ARG A 799 8.61 19.09 -52.52
N ASP A 800 7.84 18.31 -51.78
CA ASP A 800 6.81 18.85 -50.90
C ASP A 800 7.40 19.52 -49.65
N LYS A 801 8.47 18.97 -49.07
CA LYS A 801 9.23 19.66 -48.00
C LYS A 801 9.82 20.99 -48.48
N ILE A 802 10.36 21.02 -49.70
CA ILE A 802 10.89 22.24 -50.32
C ILE A 802 9.77 23.27 -50.54
N LYS A 803 8.56 22.85 -50.94
CA LYS A 803 7.41 23.77 -51.03
C LYS A 803 7.03 24.35 -49.67
N VAL A 804 6.94 23.52 -48.62
CA VAL A 804 6.64 23.98 -47.26
C VAL A 804 7.70 24.97 -46.78
N LEU A 805 8.98 24.61 -46.89
CA LEU A 805 10.10 25.47 -46.51
C LEU A 805 10.11 26.78 -47.30
N ASN A 806 9.82 26.75 -48.61
CA ASN A 806 9.70 27.97 -49.40
C ASN A 806 8.51 28.86 -48.97
N THR A 807 7.44 28.25 -48.46
CA THR A 807 6.28 28.99 -47.93
C THR A 807 6.63 29.64 -46.60
N GLU A 808 7.32 28.92 -45.71
CA GLU A 808 7.85 29.44 -44.45
C GLU A 808 8.89 30.54 -44.67
N LEU A 809 9.78 30.38 -45.65
CA LEU A 809 10.80 31.36 -46.00
C LEU A 809 10.14 32.64 -46.53
N LYS A 810 9.08 32.53 -47.35
CA LYS A 810 8.27 33.68 -47.76
C LYS A 810 7.56 34.37 -46.60
N ALA A 811 7.01 33.61 -45.65
CA ALA A 811 6.37 34.15 -44.45
C ALA A 811 7.36 34.91 -43.55
N LEU A 812 8.57 34.35 -43.35
CA LEU A 812 9.65 34.99 -42.60
C LEU A 812 10.20 36.24 -43.31
N GLN A 813 10.31 36.21 -44.64
CA GLN A 813 10.69 37.39 -45.43
C GLN A 813 9.64 38.51 -45.35
N GLN A 814 8.35 38.17 -45.29
CA GLN A 814 7.29 39.15 -45.05
C GLN A 814 7.37 39.74 -43.63
N GLN A 815 7.70 38.94 -42.62
CA GLN A 815 7.90 39.45 -41.25
C GLN A 815 9.11 40.39 -41.15
N LEU A 816 10.21 40.08 -41.86
CA LEU A 816 11.41 40.93 -41.90
C LEU A 816 11.27 42.17 -42.80
N GLY A 817 10.30 42.18 -43.73
CA GLY A 817 10.03 43.30 -44.64
C GLY A 817 9.13 44.40 -44.06
N VAL A 818 8.55 44.20 -42.88
CA VAL A 818 7.67 45.17 -42.20
C VAL A 818 8.45 46.14 -41.29
N ASP A 819 9.74 45.87 -41.02
CA ASP A 819 10.64 46.71 -40.22
C ASP A 819 11.61 47.56 -41.08
N ARG A 820 11.22 47.96 -42.29
CA ARG A 820 11.97 48.93 -43.12
C ARG A 820 11.14 50.14 -43.54
#